data_AF-A0AB38EJW3-F1
#
_entry.id   AF-A0AB38EJW3-F1
#
_cell.length_a   1.000
_cell.length_b   1.000
_cell.length_c   1.000
_cell.angle_alpha   90.00
_cell.angle_beta   90.00
_cell.angle_gamma   90.00
#
_symmetry.space_group_name_H-M   'P 1'
#
loop_
_entity.id
_entity.type
_entity.pdbx_description
1 polymer ?
#
loop_
_entity_poly.entity_id
_entity_poly.type
_entity_poly.pdbx_seq_one_letter_code
_entity_poly.pdbx_strand_id
1 'polypeptide(L)'
;MINLSNEIQITSPEKIDSATRVILSTMAESIKRRETKIIEITQNKQYRKRTAILKLWRLISKEKITPLHIDTIYKIASLSEAEALKADTLYYDLSGHYPDMLEDLTGLIVGFKELLCLLWSEKALTLPYTFDMKHLWKKNPDLQKHTYGFISQIAQGSKNLEVAARGWQYRTNWHAPGDVYFSEIWAAIPGMVNIQIGNSHKLSLLAWVKKFSATYPGIVSPDQAFYAERYQLHLATKRYHFGDASDHAMSYEQYLEHFALTPEESKSISSTDPDIRRHEIRKINKRYGYKQSKVTQKHKTIRSRLNAKPIFAKDGMQANDYLVDELSKSVSAEDYILFVEIPKRERNFDWISNDFYPGRGHIDIESKYYQWKTIGNAFIKKVNKPKNSESYANTQIDHTRYLFDYIFCYLPFWKELHPESNIKLPETLADFERTSFWCDDLIDEETVCSIQGTNQLRTEMEMPLTAIKLRELTHTKKTSSQFINSVHLFFEVVRTYGPSYGYVDGTYANPVNIKMDSIGSGGRSKSDKIPFPRDASIVAKAYMHALDTIGIKLRANILNSRIDRETVNRIKSNEWLDLTELNLETTATVRSSKSPQETYTFKIITIPNIYNWWLEGYFIPDTNHQETITVHVPWLSTLRMLAVGLFAGQRIQNGQWLDLRTFDQEFKQSSVDCFNLCMLHVNTDKSGESRDAVIDGHVMASLFDERIFQTEVCPHAPGLVYYENDPSDPNEYGEICPLFRSPWGNNDLPFTDTTYSKEWIHFCRGLDQVYNLIVDDNSHHSFIALTETGKEVAVHVPHSLRAMWITHMRLYGHLEVTYAAQQAGHKVIESFSVSSDYYTVPTPQDMLENINLANIQLADSAYKALMGNIPSPNSPASAIVRGWSENRDQLIIDQKFRSYQFFLIDSQETGMDIIATTNTMPGFQSNCICMRGGACHDRLLRFTGRSRVCSLCDASVYGVDHLYGINVCMRQAHNKSLALIEKISDLNIADVLPSDIEPYHHELSIARYELASYKEIASQLNKVLDDDNANGLITPFRDLAGAKRHAIDMDNPRHRVIANILDSAAYPHLVSSNYPYMIERAAKSPDLLSTVPDLPSAKDVLACQISSILRSTSFSADEIFEIVATSNNVLKDFSK
;
A
#
# COMPACT_ATOMS: atom_id res chain seq x y z
N MET A 1 29.03 -11.15 45.95
CA MET A 1 28.38 -12.16 45.10
C MET A 1 26.87 -12.03 45.21
N ILE A 2 26.16 -12.01 44.08
CA ILE A 2 24.69 -11.94 44.00
C ILE A 2 24.15 -13.29 43.52
N ASN A 3 23.42 -13.99 44.38
CA ASN A 3 22.83 -15.29 44.08
C ASN A 3 21.58 -15.13 43.20
N LEU A 4 21.72 -15.55 41.94
CA LEU A 4 20.68 -15.58 40.93
C LEU A 4 20.27 -17.02 40.55
N SER A 5 20.76 -18.04 41.26
CA SER A 5 20.39 -19.44 41.00
C SER A 5 19.09 -19.82 41.72
N ASN A 6 18.63 -21.06 41.52
CA ASN A 6 17.48 -21.65 42.23
C ASN A 6 17.89 -22.30 43.57
N GLU A 7 19.17 -22.33 43.88
CA GLU A 7 19.77 -23.09 44.99
C GLU A 7 20.42 -22.17 46.03
N ILE A 8 20.52 -22.65 47.27
CA ILE A 8 21.26 -21.95 48.30
C ILE A 8 22.75 -22.03 48.01
N GLN A 9 23.43 -20.89 48.09
CA GLN A 9 24.88 -20.85 48.01
C GLN A 9 25.46 -20.70 49.42
N ILE A 10 26.15 -21.74 49.88
CA ILE A 10 26.82 -21.75 51.18
C ILE A 10 28.14 -20.99 51.04
N THR A 11 28.27 -19.90 51.80
CA THR A 11 29.47 -19.05 51.79
C THR A 11 30.48 -19.45 52.86
N SER A 12 30.06 -20.14 53.92
CA SER A 12 30.95 -20.60 54.99
C SER A 12 30.50 -21.95 55.55
N PRO A 13 30.90 -23.08 54.92
CA PRO A 13 30.48 -24.43 55.34
C PRO A 13 30.83 -24.75 56.79
N GLU A 14 31.97 -24.25 57.28
CA GLU A 14 32.48 -24.48 58.63
C GLU A 14 31.60 -23.87 59.73
N LYS A 15 30.82 -22.83 59.39
CA LYS A 15 29.92 -22.13 60.33
C LYS A 15 28.51 -22.69 60.36
N ILE A 16 28.14 -23.57 59.42
CA ILE A 16 26.77 -24.05 59.28
C ILE A 16 26.29 -24.78 60.53
N ASP A 17 27.06 -25.77 61.01
CA ASP A 17 26.63 -26.59 62.15
C ASP A 17 26.49 -25.75 63.43
N SER A 18 27.49 -24.91 63.73
CA SER A 18 27.48 -24.06 64.92
C SER A 18 26.38 -23.00 64.87
N ALA A 19 26.23 -22.26 63.76
CA ALA A 19 25.22 -21.21 63.62
C ALA A 19 23.80 -21.78 63.61
N THR A 20 23.55 -22.87 62.88
CA THR A 20 22.23 -23.49 62.79
C THR A 20 21.76 -24.00 64.15
N ARG A 21 22.66 -24.60 64.95
CA ARG A 21 22.34 -25.05 66.31
C ARG A 21 21.97 -23.90 67.23
N VAL A 22 22.76 -22.83 67.23
CA VAL A 22 22.51 -21.65 68.08
C VAL A 22 21.18 -20.98 67.72
N ILE A 23 20.89 -20.86 66.42
CA ILE A 23 19.63 -20.26 65.96
C ILE A 23 18.45 -21.18 66.33
N LEU A 24 18.51 -22.47 66.01
CA LEU A 24 17.44 -23.42 66.34
C LEU A 24 17.21 -23.55 67.85
N SER A 25 18.27 -23.55 68.67
CA SER A 25 18.13 -23.57 70.13
C SER A 25 17.42 -22.32 70.64
N THR A 26 17.78 -21.15 70.11
CA THR A 26 17.16 -19.85 70.45
C THR A 26 15.67 -19.83 70.05
N MET A 27 15.35 -20.30 68.85
CA MET A 27 13.97 -20.43 68.37
C MET A 27 13.16 -21.40 69.24
N ALA A 28 13.73 -22.56 69.59
CA ALA A 28 13.10 -23.56 70.44
C ALA A 28 12.88 -23.04 71.87
N GLU A 29 13.81 -22.28 72.44
CA GLU A 29 13.66 -21.65 73.76
C GLU A 29 12.56 -20.57 73.76
N SER A 30 12.47 -19.76 72.71
CA SER A 30 11.41 -18.77 72.54
C SER A 30 10.02 -19.43 72.57
N ILE A 31 9.88 -20.58 71.90
CA ILE A 31 8.63 -21.37 71.90
C ILE A 31 8.35 -21.95 73.30
N LYS A 32 9.37 -22.51 73.98
CA LYS A 32 9.22 -23.02 75.35
C LYS A 32 8.77 -21.96 76.36
N ARG A 33 9.24 -20.71 76.21
CA ARG A 33 8.84 -19.60 77.09
C ARG A 33 7.38 -19.16 76.87
N ARG A 34 6.82 -19.39 75.67
CA ARG A 34 5.44 -19.01 75.29
C ARG A 34 4.41 -20.08 75.65
N GLU A 35 4.80 -21.36 75.70
CA GLU A 35 3.90 -22.48 75.98
C GLU A 35 4.10 -23.00 77.42
N THR A 36 3.12 -22.79 78.30
CA THR A 36 3.21 -23.12 79.74
C THR A 36 3.10 -24.62 80.05
N LYS A 37 2.60 -25.44 79.11
CA LYS A 37 2.56 -26.92 79.20
C LYS A 37 2.84 -27.54 77.83
N ILE A 38 3.84 -28.42 77.75
CA ILE A 38 4.17 -29.15 76.52
C ILE A 38 3.36 -30.46 76.49
N ILE A 39 2.43 -30.60 75.54
CA ILE A 39 1.59 -31.79 75.37
C ILE A 39 2.14 -32.60 74.19
N GLU A 40 2.68 -33.79 74.47
CA GLU A 40 3.38 -34.60 73.47
C GLU A 40 2.43 -35.35 72.52
N ILE A 41 1.25 -35.74 73.00
CA ILE A 41 0.23 -36.42 72.20
C ILE A 41 -1.02 -35.54 72.17
N THR A 42 -1.19 -34.80 71.08
CA THR A 42 -2.36 -33.94 70.87
C THR A 42 -2.86 -34.05 69.43
N GLN A 43 -4.18 -34.01 69.25
CA GLN A 43 -4.81 -33.92 67.92
C GLN A 43 -5.02 -32.46 67.48
N ASN A 44 -4.63 -31.48 68.31
CA ASN A 44 -4.79 -30.07 67.98
C ASN A 44 -3.78 -29.63 66.91
N LYS A 45 -4.29 -29.47 65.68
CA LYS A 45 -3.56 -29.04 64.48
C LYS A 45 -2.78 -27.73 64.69
N GLN A 46 -3.39 -26.73 65.31
CA GLN A 46 -2.78 -25.41 65.50
C GLN A 46 -1.69 -25.41 66.58
N TYR A 47 -1.81 -26.29 67.59
CA TYR A 47 -0.77 -26.49 68.58
C TYR A 47 0.47 -27.16 67.96
N ARG A 48 0.28 -28.23 67.17
CA ARG A 48 1.37 -28.92 66.45
C ARG A 48 2.13 -28.00 65.52
N LYS A 49 1.43 -27.16 64.73
CA LYS A 49 2.10 -26.14 63.89
C LYS A 49 2.99 -25.18 64.68
N ARG A 50 2.61 -24.82 65.92
CA ARG A 50 3.38 -23.91 66.77
C ARG A 50 4.59 -24.57 67.44
N THR A 51 4.49 -25.87 67.75
CA THR A 51 5.54 -26.64 68.44
C THR A 51 6.42 -27.46 67.50
N ALA A 52 6.19 -27.44 66.18
CA ALA A 52 6.94 -28.18 65.17
C ALA A 52 8.46 -28.00 65.25
N ILE A 53 8.97 -26.76 65.36
CA ILE A 53 10.42 -26.48 65.47
C ILE A 53 10.99 -27.08 66.77
N LEU A 54 10.23 -27.01 67.87
CA LEU A 54 10.64 -27.59 69.14
C LEU A 54 10.72 -29.12 69.07
N LYS A 55 9.78 -29.76 68.36
CA LYS A 55 9.79 -31.20 68.11
C LYS A 55 10.99 -31.59 67.23
N LEU A 56 11.19 -30.89 66.12
CA LEU A 56 12.33 -31.14 65.22
C LEU A 56 13.66 -30.98 65.97
N TRP A 57 13.84 -29.89 66.73
CA TRP A 57 15.07 -29.65 67.49
C TRP A 57 15.42 -30.80 68.43
N ARG A 58 14.42 -31.42 69.09
CA ARG A 58 14.66 -32.61 69.93
C ARG A 58 15.24 -33.78 69.13
N LEU A 59 14.73 -34.02 67.93
CA LEU A 59 15.16 -35.11 67.05
C LEU A 59 16.58 -34.88 66.53
N ILE A 60 16.90 -33.67 66.06
CA ILE A 60 18.18 -33.40 65.39
C ILE A 60 19.28 -32.82 66.30
N SER A 61 18.97 -32.50 67.56
CA SER A 61 19.92 -31.83 68.48
C SER A 61 21.24 -32.58 68.68
N LYS A 62 21.28 -33.89 68.48
CA LYS A 62 22.47 -34.73 68.66
C LYS A 62 23.23 -35.02 67.36
N GLU A 63 22.67 -34.69 66.20
CA GLU A 63 23.24 -35.02 64.88
C GLU A 63 23.95 -33.81 64.28
N LYS A 64 25.07 -34.04 63.59
CA LYS A 64 25.83 -32.98 62.92
C LYS A 64 25.06 -32.44 61.72
N ILE A 65 24.86 -31.13 61.66
CA ILE A 65 24.15 -30.47 60.56
C ILE A 65 25.11 -30.28 59.38
N THR A 66 24.77 -30.91 58.25
CA THR A 66 25.56 -30.86 57.03
C THR A 66 24.97 -29.85 56.02
N PRO A 67 25.75 -29.42 55.00
CA PRO A 67 25.22 -28.69 53.85
C PRO A 67 23.97 -29.33 53.21
N LEU A 68 23.92 -30.67 53.17
CA LEU A 68 22.77 -31.41 52.64
C LEU A 68 21.51 -31.17 53.47
N HIS A 69 21.64 -31.09 54.81
CA HIS A 69 20.52 -30.75 55.67
C HIS A 69 20.01 -29.32 55.43
N ILE A 70 20.89 -28.37 55.10
CA ILE A 70 20.49 -26.99 54.76
C ILE A 70 19.71 -26.95 53.44
N ASP A 71 20.11 -27.77 52.46
CA ASP A 71 19.36 -27.94 51.21
C ASP A 71 17.97 -28.56 51.45
N THR A 72 17.88 -29.60 52.28
CA THR A 72 16.59 -30.19 52.69
C THR A 72 15.71 -29.18 53.43
N ILE A 73 16.30 -28.37 54.32
CA ILE A 73 15.61 -27.27 55.02
C ILE A 73 15.05 -26.25 54.03
N TYR A 74 15.81 -25.89 52.98
CA TYR A 74 15.35 -24.99 51.93
C TYR A 74 14.23 -25.57 51.08
N LYS A 75 14.33 -26.85 50.71
CA LYS A 75 13.27 -27.57 50.01
C LYS A 75 11.98 -27.53 50.82
N ILE A 76 12.04 -27.84 52.12
CA ILE A 76 10.88 -27.77 53.02
C ILE A 76 10.36 -26.32 53.15
N ALA A 77 11.24 -25.33 53.28
CA ALA A 77 10.86 -23.92 53.36
C ALA A 77 10.17 -23.39 52.09
N SER A 78 10.42 -24.03 50.95
CA SER A 78 9.90 -23.64 49.65
C SER A 78 8.60 -24.35 49.27
N LEU A 79 8.15 -25.35 50.05
CA LEU A 79 6.90 -26.07 49.82
C LEU A 79 5.66 -25.17 49.97
N SER A 80 4.70 -25.34 49.08
CA SER A 80 3.33 -24.90 49.28
C SER A 80 2.57 -25.83 50.25
N GLU A 81 1.46 -25.37 50.83
CA GLU A 81 0.63 -26.21 51.71
C GLU A 81 0.08 -27.46 51.00
N ALA A 82 -0.08 -27.42 49.67
CA ALA A 82 -0.53 -28.56 48.87
C ALA A 82 0.60 -29.57 48.59
N GLU A 83 1.84 -29.11 48.37
CA GLU A 83 3.00 -29.98 48.17
C GLU A 83 3.46 -30.65 49.47
N ALA A 84 3.22 -30.00 50.61
CA ALA A 84 3.50 -30.57 51.93
C ALA A 84 2.78 -31.90 52.19
N LEU A 85 1.64 -32.16 51.54
CA LEU A 85 0.90 -33.43 51.63
C LEU A 85 1.68 -34.65 51.08
N LYS A 86 2.74 -34.42 50.29
CA LYS A 86 3.56 -35.45 49.65
C LYS A 86 5.03 -35.42 50.08
N ALA A 87 5.37 -34.60 51.08
CA ALA A 87 6.75 -34.27 51.44
C ALA A 87 7.25 -34.95 52.74
N ASP A 88 6.62 -36.06 53.14
CA ASP A 88 6.99 -36.82 54.34
C ASP A 88 8.43 -37.38 54.27
N THR A 89 8.90 -37.67 53.06
CA THR A 89 10.28 -38.12 52.80
C THR A 89 11.32 -37.05 53.13
N LEU A 90 11.06 -35.77 52.84
CA LEU A 90 11.98 -34.67 53.18
C LEU A 90 12.10 -34.47 54.70
N TYR A 91 11.01 -34.71 55.44
CA TYR A 91 11.02 -34.68 56.90
C TYR A 91 11.82 -35.86 57.48
N TYR A 92 11.67 -37.04 56.87
CA TYR A 92 12.45 -38.23 57.22
C TYR A 92 13.94 -38.02 56.95
N ASP A 93 14.31 -37.50 55.78
CA ASP A 93 15.70 -37.22 55.40
C ASP A 93 16.37 -36.22 56.35
N LEU A 94 15.59 -35.32 56.97
CA LEU A 94 16.10 -34.34 57.92
C LEU A 94 16.15 -34.83 59.37
N SER A 95 15.26 -35.74 59.78
CA SER A 95 15.05 -36.07 61.20
C SER A 95 15.14 -37.56 61.54
N GLY A 96 15.29 -38.43 60.55
CA GLY A 96 15.27 -39.90 60.67
C GLY A 96 13.90 -40.50 61.05
N HIS A 97 12.85 -39.67 61.14
CA HIS A 97 11.51 -40.06 61.57
C HIS A 97 10.46 -39.50 60.61
N TYR A 98 9.35 -40.20 60.43
CA TYR A 98 8.19 -39.65 59.70
C TYR A 98 7.39 -38.68 60.60
N PRO A 99 6.73 -37.66 60.04
CA PRO A 99 5.91 -36.75 60.83
C PRO A 99 4.67 -37.50 61.36
N ASP A 100 4.35 -37.39 62.65
CA ASP A 100 3.13 -38.04 63.19
C ASP A 100 1.86 -37.46 62.55
N MET A 101 1.91 -36.17 62.17
CA MET A 101 0.83 -35.42 61.55
C MET A 101 1.42 -34.40 60.56
N LEU A 102 0.68 -34.10 59.50
CA LEU A 102 1.04 -33.09 58.51
C LEU A 102 1.38 -31.72 59.11
N GLU A 103 0.76 -31.38 60.25
CA GLU A 103 1.02 -30.13 60.98
C GLU A 103 2.44 -30.02 61.56
N ASP A 104 3.11 -31.15 61.80
CA ASP A 104 4.51 -31.19 62.26
C ASP A 104 5.47 -30.79 61.14
N LEU A 105 5.10 -31.00 59.87
CA LEU A 105 5.85 -30.57 58.69
C LEU A 105 5.47 -29.14 58.26
N THR A 106 4.17 -28.87 58.11
CA THR A 106 3.69 -27.53 57.67
C THR A 106 3.99 -26.42 58.67
N GLY A 107 4.15 -26.75 59.97
CA GLY A 107 4.63 -25.83 60.99
C GLY A 107 6.08 -25.37 60.80
N LEU A 108 6.92 -26.16 60.12
CA LEU A 108 8.34 -25.85 59.89
C LEU A 108 8.57 -24.85 58.77
N ILE A 109 7.64 -24.71 57.81
CA ILE A 109 7.84 -23.91 56.59
C ILE A 109 8.24 -22.46 56.92
N VAL A 110 7.50 -21.77 57.80
CA VAL A 110 7.85 -20.38 58.18
C VAL A 110 9.07 -20.33 59.11
N GLY A 111 9.23 -21.32 59.97
CA GLY A 111 10.39 -21.44 60.87
C GLY A 111 11.71 -21.59 60.11
N PHE A 112 11.73 -22.40 59.06
CA PHE A 112 12.89 -22.57 58.21
C PHE A 112 13.19 -21.33 57.38
N LYS A 113 12.17 -20.58 56.94
CA LYS A 113 12.39 -19.27 56.31
C LYS A 113 13.08 -18.30 57.27
N GLU A 114 12.70 -18.29 58.54
CA GLU A 114 13.35 -17.48 59.59
C GLU A 114 14.81 -17.92 59.82
N LEU A 115 15.04 -19.22 60.00
CA LEU A 115 16.37 -19.81 60.16
C LEU A 115 17.30 -19.43 59.00
N LEU A 116 16.84 -19.57 57.76
CA LEU A 116 17.61 -19.24 56.56
C LEU A 116 17.97 -17.74 56.49
N CYS A 117 17.07 -16.84 56.91
CA CYS A 117 17.35 -15.40 56.98
C CYS A 117 18.38 -15.06 58.07
N LEU A 118 18.37 -15.78 59.19
CA LEU A 118 19.33 -15.60 60.28
C LEU A 118 20.71 -16.18 59.94
N LEU A 119 20.75 -17.31 59.22
CA LEU A 119 22.00 -17.86 58.68
C LEU A 119 22.65 -16.91 57.66
N TRP A 120 21.84 -16.18 56.89
CA TRP A 120 22.34 -15.09 56.06
C TRP A 120 22.97 -13.96 56.91
N SER A 121 22.35 -13.53 58.01
CA SER A 121 22.96 -12.50 58.89
C SER A 121 24.29 -12.93 59.52
N GLU A 122 24.49 -14.24 59.71
CA GLU A 122 25.76 -14.83 60.19
C GLU A 122 26.81 -15.02 59.07
N LYS A 123 26.54 -14.52 57.86
CA LYS A 123 27.37 -14.67 56.65
C LYS A 123 27.61 -16.13 56.24
N ALA A 124 26.71 -17.05 56.62
CA ALA A 124 26.88 -18.48 56.38
C ALA A 124 26.39 -18.93 54.99
N LEU A 125 25.40 -18.23 54.42
CA LEU A 125 24.81 -18.54 53.12
C LEU A 125 24.21 -17.31 52.44
N THR A 126 23.90 -17.44 51.14
CA THR A 126 23.06 -16.52 50.37
C THR A 126 21.88 -17.26 49.76
N LEU A 127 20.72 -16.60 49.72
CA LEU A 127 19.46 -17.21 49.30
C LEU A 127 19.18 -16.99 47.81
N PRO A 128 18.58 -17.98 47.13
CA PRO A 128 18.25 -17.90 45.71
C PRO A 128 17.12 -16.91 45.43
N TYR A 129 16.96 -16.52 44.16
CA TYR A 129 15.91 -15.57 43.78
C TYR A 129 14.48 -16.12 43.93
N THR A 130 14.33 -17.44 43.93
CA THR A 130 13.10 -18.18 44.15
C THR A 130 12.62 -18.15 45.61
N PHE A 131 13.47 -17.74 46.55
CA PHE A 131 13.12 -17.70 47.96
C PHE A 131 11.97 -16.72 48.25
N ASP A 132 10.89 -17.23 48.84
CA ASP A 132 9.66 -16.46 49.09
C ASP A 132 9.54 -15.98 50.54
N MET A 133 9.44 -14.66 50.72
CA MET A 133 9.31 -13.98 52.01
C MET A 133 7.88 -13.91 52.56
N LYS A 134 6.88 -14.52 51.88
CA LYS A 134 5.49 -14.52 52.34
C LYS A 134 5.34 -15.00 53.78
N HIS A 135 4.50 -14.31 54.55
CA HIS A 135 4.14 -14.56 55.94
C HIS A 135 5.26 -14.46 56.99
N LEU A 136 6.54 -14.42 56.60
CA LEU A 136 7.68 -14.37 57.53
C LEU A 136 7.64 -13.12 58.41
N TRP A 137 7.61 -11.94 57.79
CA TRP A 137 7.58 -10.65 58.51
C TRP A 137 6.33 -10.44 59.37
N LYS A 138 5.18 -10.98 58.96
CA LYS A 138 3.93 -10.88 59.73
C LYS A 138 3.98 -11.73 60.99
N LYS A 139 4.65 -12.90 60.95
CA LYS A 139 4.74 -13.83 62.08
C LYS A 139 5.93 -13.50 63.00
N ASN A 140 7.02 -12.97 62.45
CA ASN A 140 8.27 -12.69 63.16
C ASN A 140 8.73 -11.23 62.94
N PRO A 141 8.06 -10.22 63.54
CA PRO A 141 8.43 -8.82 63.38
C PRO A 141 9.81 -8.49 63.96
N ASP A 142 10.27 -9.23 64.99
CA ASP A 142 11.58 -9.05 65.61
C ASP A 142 12.76 -9.39 64.68
N LEU A 143 12.52 -10.09 63.56
CA LEU A 143 13.54 -10.40 62.54
C LEU A 143 14.22 -9.13 61.99
N GLN A 144 13.55 -7.97 62.08
CA GLN A 144 14.08 -6.69 61.63
C GLN A 144 15.36 -6.31 62.39
N LYS A 145 15.41 -6.58 63.70
CA LYS A 145 16.55 -6.24 64.57
C LYS A 145 17.83 -6.98 64.17
N HIS A 146 17.68 -8.16 63.57
CA HIS A 146 18.79 -9.05 63.23
C HIS A 146 19.22 -8.97 61.76
N THR A 147 18.30 -8.59 60.85
CA THR A 147 18.56 -8.66 59.40
C THR A 147 18.64 -7.29 58.70
N TYR A 148 18.18 -6.19 59.32
CA TYR A 148 18.28 -4.86 58.68
C TYR A 148 19.67 -4.27 58.90
N GLY A 149 20.48 -4.26 57.83
CA GLY A 149 21.79 -3.60 57.80
C GLY A 149 21.83 -2.35 56.91
N PHE A 150 23.02 -2.01 56.40
CA PHE A 150 23.25 -0.82 55.56
C PHE A 150 22.41 -0.82 54.26
N ILE A 151 22.09 -1.99 53.69
CA ILE A 151 21.21 -2.11 52.51
C ILE A 151 19.84 -1.48 52.79
N SER A 152 19.26 -1.77 53.97
CA SER A 152 17.99 -1.19 54.38
C SER A 152 18.11 0.30 54.69
N GLN A 153 19.24 0.77 55.21
CA GLN A 153 19.47 2.20 55.49
C GLN A 153 19.49 3.03 54.20
N ILE A 154 20.20 2.56 53.18
CA ILE A 154 20.26 3.23 51.87
C ILE A 154 18.91 3.20 51.14
N ALA A 155 18.08 2.19 51.43
CA ALA A 155 16.76 2.09 50.85
C ALA A 155 15.75 3.12 51.37
N GLN A 156 15.98 3.68 52.57
CA GLN A 156 15.05 4.57 53.27
C GLN A 156 14.60 5.77 52.41
N GLY A 157 13.34 6.18 52.59
CA GLY A 157 12.75 7.35 51.94
C GLY A 157 12.06 7.06 50.60
N SER A 158 12.02 5.80 50.15
CA SER A 158 11.15 5.38 49.04
C SER A 158 10.48 4.06 49.39
N LYS A 159 9.16 4.10 49.63
CA LYS A 159 8.37 2.93 50.07
C LYS A 159 8.53 1.74 49.11
N ASN A 160 8.61 1.98 47.80
CA ASN A 160 8.81 0.94 46.79
C ASN A 160 10.21 0.31 46.89
N LEU A 161 11.23 1.13 47.14
CA LEU A 161 12.61 0.66 47.25
C LEU A 161 12.87 -0.08 48.56
N GLU A 162 12.24 0.36 49.65
CA GLU A 162 12.26 -0.35 50.94
C GLU A 162 11.61 -1.73 50.82
N VAL A 163 10.46 -1.84 50.15
CA VAL A 163 9.81 -3.13 49.91
C VAL A 163 10.67 -4.04 49.03
N ALA A 164 11.31 -3.51 48.00
CA ALA A 164 12.20 -4.27 47.13
C ALA A 164 13.46 -4.75 47.86
N ALA A 165 14.12 -3.89 48.64
CA ALA A 165 15.32 -4.21 49.40
C ALA A 165 15.10 -5.38 50.37
N ARG A 166 13.91 -5.46 50.99
CA ARG A 166 13.52 -6.60 51.85
C ARG A 166 13.52 -7.95 51.14
N GLY A 167 13.37 -7.98 49.82
CA GLY A 167 13.34 -9.21 49.03
C GLY A 167 14.71 -9.63 48.50
N TRP A 168 15.52 -8.68 47.99
CA TRP A 168 16.77 -9.02 47.32
C TRP A 168 18.01 -8.99 48.23
N GLN A 169 17.97 -8.37 49.42
CA GLN A 169 19.14 -8.28 50.32
C GLN A 169 19.77 -9.64 50.65
N TYR A 170 18.92 -10.66 50.88
CA TYR A 170 19.35 -12.02 51.24
C TYR A 170 20.06 -12.78 50.12
N ARG A 171 20.03 -12.23 48.90
CA ARG A 171 20.70 -12.80 47.72
C ARG A 171 22.15 -12.38 47.64
N THR A 172 22.57 -11.40 48.42
CA THR A 172 23.93 -10.87 48.39
C THR A 172 24.67 -11.24 49.66
N ASN A 173 25.99 -11.37 49.61
CA ASN A 173 26.82 -11.47 50.81
C ASN A 173 27.25 -10.09 51.34
N TRP A 174 26.49 -9.04 51.00
CA TRP A 174 26.84 -7.66 51.35
C TRP A 174 26.31 -7.32 52.75
N HIS A 175 27.20 -7.04 53.69
CA HIS A 175 26.86 -6.67 55.07
C HIS A 175 27.42 -5.30 55.48
N ALA A 176 28.39 -4.76 54.75
CA ALA A 176 28.92 -3.40 54.88
C ALA A 176 29.07 -2.72 53.50
N PRO A 177 29.14 -1.37 53.43
CA PRO A 177 29.32 -0.65 52.16
C PRO A 177 30.53 -1.12 51.34
N GLY A 178 31.63 -1.51 51.99
CA GLY A 178 32.83 -2.02 51.34
C GLY A 178 32.70 -3.42 50.72
N ASP A 179 31.60 -4.13 50.99
CA ASP A 179 31.32 -5.42 50.36
C ASP A 179 30.73 -5.28 48.94
N VAL A 180 30.41 -4.05 48.52
CA VAL A 180 29.77 -3.76 47.23
C VAL A 180 30.82 -3.52 46.15
N TYR A 181 30.83 -4.35 45.12
CA TYR A 181 31.73 -4.21 43.98
C TYR A 181 30.93 -3.98 42.69
N PHE A 182 31.32 -2.97 41.90
CA PHE A 182 30.66 -2.68 40.63
C PHE A 182 30.75 -3.85 39.63
N SER A 183 31.87 -4.59 39.63
CA SER A 183 32.04 -5.79 38.79
C SER A 183 31.00 -6.87 39.10
N GLU A 184 30.65 -7.07 40.37
CA GLU A 184 29.59 -7.99 40.78
C GLU A 184 28.21 -7.53 40.32
N ILE A 185 27.93 -6.22 40.39
CA ILE A 185 26.68 -5.62 39.90
C ILE A 185 26.58 -5.82 38.39
N TRP A 186 27.63 -5.50 37.64
CA TRP A 186 27.66 -5.60 36.19
C TRP A 186 27.46 -7.05 35.71
N ALA A 187 28.17 -8.00 36.34
CA ALA A 187 28.06 -9.42 36.02
C ALA A 187 26.65 -10.00 36.31
N ALA A 188 25.91 -9.42 37.26
CA ALA A 188 24.57 -9.88 37.61
C ALA A 188 23.49 -9.42 36.60
N ILE A 189 23.69 -8.32 35.85
CA ILE A 189 22.65 -7.73 34.99
C ILE A 189 22.07 -8.70 33.95
N PRO A 190 22.86 -9.49 33.19
CA PRO A 190 22.31 -10.44 32.22
C PRO A 190 21.39 -11.48 32.88
N GLY A 191 21.83 -12.08 33.99
CA GLY A 191 21.03 -13.03 34.76
C GLY A 191 19.75 -12.41 35.32
N MET A 192 19.82 -11.17 35.80
CA MET A 192 18.64 -10.43 36.27
C MET A 192 17.62 -10.18 35.16
N VAL A 193 18.08 -9.82 33.96
CA VAL A 193 17.23 -9.61 32.79
C VAL A 193 16.54 -10.91 32.39
N ASN A 194 17.23 -12.05 32.46
CA ASN A 194 16.65 -13.38 32.19
C ASN A 194 15.60 -13.83 33.23
N ILE A 195 15.72 -13.41 34.48
CA ILE A 195 14.74 -13.74 35.54
C ILE A 195 13.46 -12.89 35.48
N GLN A 196 13.50 -11.68 34.90
CA GLN A 196 12.48 -10.63 35.09
C GLN A 196 11.07 -10.82 34.48
N ILE A 197 10.70 -11.98 33.89
CA ILE A 197 9.33 -12.19 33.37
C ILE A 197 8.39 -12.61 34.51
N GLY A 198 7.40 -11.76 34.83
CA GLY A 198 6.19 -12.14 35.58
C GLY A 198 5.94 -11.47 36.93
N ASN A 199 6.85 -10.64 37.46
CA ASN A 199 6.60 -9.84 38.67
C ASN A 199 7.48 -8.57 38.68
N SER A 200 6.89 -7.43 38.32
CA SER A 200 7.51 -6.10 38.18
C SER A 200 8.19 -5.55 39.45
N HIS A 201 8.03 -6.20 40.61
CA HIS A 201 8.43 -5.66 41.91
C HIS A 201 9.59 -6.39 42.61
N LYS A 202 10.14 -7.48 42.05
CA LYS A 202 11.06 -8.35 42.81
C LYS A 202 12.57 -8.10 42.65
N LEU A 203 13.00 -7.31 41.66
CA LEU A 203 14.44 -7.08 41.39
C LEU A 203 14.70 -5.60 41.02
N SER A 204 14.67 -4.71 42.01
CA SER A 204 14.97 -3.27 41.86
C SER A 204 16.40 -2.91 42.32
N LEU A 205 17.36 -3.82 42.14
CA LEU A 205 18.75 -3.63 42.55
C LEU A 205 19.34 -2.33 41.97
N LEU A 206 19.15 -2.04 40.69
CA LEU A 206 19.74 -0.84 40.05
C LEU A 206 19.17 0.47 40.58
N ALA A 207 17.89 0.50 40.97
CA ALA A 207 17.31 1.66 41.64
C ALA A 207 17.97 1.91 43.01
N TRP A 208 18.37 0.85 43.71
CA TRP A 208 19.14 0.94 44.95
C TRP A 208 20.59 1.34 44.68
N VAL A 209 21.24 0.79 43.64
CA VAL A 209 22.60 1.16 43.23
C VAL A 209 22.71 2.64 42.91
N LYS A 210 21.68 3.24 42.30
CA LYS A 210 21.61 4.68 42.03
C LYS A 210 21.58 5.54 43.30
N LYS A 211 20.90 5.09 44.36
CA LYS A 211 20.98 5.73 45.69
C LYS A 211 22.33 5.48 46.35
N PHE A 212 22.85 4.26 46.25
CA PHE A 212 24.15 3.88 46.79
C PHE A 212 25.28 4.73 46.18
N SER A 213 25.29 4.94 44.85
CA SER A 213 26.29 5.75 44.16
C SER A 213 26.23 7.23 44.54
N ALA A 214 25.07 7.72 44.98
CA ALA A 214 24.93 9.09 45.48
C ALA A 214 25.53 9.24 46.89
N THR A 215 25.42 8.21 47.74
CA THR A 215 25.94 8.22 49.11
C THR A 215 27.42 7.80 49.19
N TYR A 216 27.86 6.87 48.34
CA TYR A 216 29.21 6.30 48.30
C TYR A 216 29.81 6.35 46.88
N PRO A 217 30.04 7.55 46.31
CA PRO A 217 30.53 7.71 44.93
C PRO A 217 31.94 7.14 44.71
N GLY A 218 32.74 6.96 45.77
CA GLY A 218 34.07 6.34 45.71
C GLY A 218 34.06 4.82 45.55
N ILE A 219 32.92 4.16 45.75
CA ILE A 219 32.76 2.70 45.59
C ILE A 219 32.07 2.38 44.26
N VAL A 220 30.97 3.06 43.96
CA VAL A 220 30.29 3.01 42.66
C VAL A 220 30.03 4.44 42.21
N SER A 221 30.58 4.84 41.07
CA SER A 221 30.38 6.20 40.57
C SER A 221 28.94 6.43 40.05
N PRO A 222 28.43 7.67 40.08
CA PRO A 222 27.14 8.00 39.46
C PRO A 222 27.05 7.60 37.98
N ASP A 223 28.18 7.66 37.27
CA ASP A 223 28.28 7.27 35.86
C ASP A 223 28.15 5.75 35.70
N GLN A 224 28.85 4.98 36.54
CA GLN A 224 28.74 3.53 36.59
C GLN A 224 27.29 3.08 36.85
N ALA A 225 26.59 3.74 37.78
CA ALA A 225 25.18 3.47 38.04
C ALA A 225 24.27 3.80 36.84
N PHE A 226 24.54 4.90 36.13
CA PHE A 226 23.82 5.29 34.92
C PHE A 226 24.00 4.26 33.79
N TYR A 227 25.24 3.85 33.52
CA TYR A 227 25.53 2.87 32.47
C TYR A 227 24.96 1.49 32.79
N ALA A 228 24.96 1.07 34.06
CA ALA A 228 24.31 -0.18 34.48
C ALA A 228 22.79 -0.16 34.18
N GLU A 229 22.10 0.96 34.45
CA GLU A 229 20.67 1.14 34.13
C GLU A 229 20.42 1.06 32.62
N ARG A 230 21.26 1.69 31.81
CA ARG A 230 21.16 1.63 30.34
C ARG A 230 21.46 0.25 29.78
N TYR A 231 22.45 -0.43 30.35
CA TYR A 231 22.84 -1.77 29.93
C TYR A 231 21.74 -2.81 30.23
N GLN A 232 21.04 -2.69 31.36
CA GLN A 232 19.85 -3.51 31.64
C GLN A 232 18.76 -3.31 30.57
N LEU A 233 18.46 -2.06 30.19
CA LEU A 233 17.47 -1.75 29.15
C LEU A 233 17.89 -2.29 27.78
N HIS A 234 19.18 -2.20 27.45
CA HIS A 234 19.74 -2.77 26.23
C HIS A 234 19.49 -4.27 26.16
N LEU A 235 19.88 -5.00 27.22
CA LEU A 235 19.73 -6.44 27.29
C LEU A 235 18.26 -6.89 27.35
N ALA A 236 17.39 -6.14 28.04
CA ALA A 236 15.95 -6.42 28.07
C ALA A 236 15.33 -6.33 26.66
N THR A 237 15.74 -5.32 25.88
CA THR A 237 15.30 -5.16 24.49
C THR A 237 15.80 -6.32 23.62
N LYS A 238 17.07 -6.75 23.80
CA LYS A 238 17.62 -7.88 23.06
C LYS A 238 16.92 -9.18 23.40
N ARG A 239 16.69 -9.46 24.68
CA ARG A 239 15.94 -10.63 25.11
C ARG A 239 14.53 -10.67 24.54
N TYR A 240 13.81 -9.54 24.48
CA TYR A 240 12.48 -9.47 23.88
C TYR A 240 12.47 -9.93 22.41
N HIS A 241 13.54 -9.62 21.67
CA HIS A 241 13.64 -9.98 20.25
C HIS A 241 14.29 -11.36 20.01
N PHE A 242 15.19 -11.82 20.87
CA PHE A 242 16.06 -12.99 20.62
C PHE A 242 15.94 -14.11 21.66
N GLY A 243 15.09 -13.96 22.69
CA GLY A 243 14.83 -15.00 23.70
C GLY A 243 15.80 -15.01 24.89
N ASP A 244 17.12 -15.02 24.64
CA ASP A 244 18.18 -14.97 25.66
C ASP A 244 18.94 -13.64 25.65
N ALA A 245 19.16 -13.05 26.82
CA ALA A 245 19.98 -11.85 27.00
C ALA A 245 21.49 -12.15 27.02
N SER A 246 21.87 -13.40 27.35
CA SER A 246 23.26 -13.78 27.66
C SER A 246 24.20 -13.62 26.46
N ASP A 247 23.73 -13.93 25.25
CA ASP A 247 24.47 -13.81 23.98
C ASP A 247 24.81 -12.37 23.59
N HIS A 248 24.22 -11.40 24.30
CA HIS A 248 24.40 -9.98 24.05
C HIS A 248 25.08 -9.27 25.22
N ALA A 249 25.58 -10.02 26.20
CA ALA A 249 26.34 -9.46 27.30
C ALA A 249 27.70 -8.90 26.84
N MET A 250 28.06 -7.73 27.35
CA MET A 250 29.28 -6.99 27.07
C MET A 250 30.00 -6.64 28.37
N SER A 251 31.33 -6.47 28.32
CA SER A 251 32.06 -5.86 29.44
C SER A 251 31.67 -4.38 29.61
N TYR A 252 31.99 -3.81 30.76
CA TYR A 252 31.73 -2.39 31.02
C TYR A 252 32.43 -1.49 30.00
N GLU A 253 33.69 -1.75 29.69
CA GLU A 253 34.48 -1.00 28.71
C GLU A 253 33.90 -1.15 27.30
N GLN A 254 33.54 -2.37 26.90
CA GLN A 254 32.93 -2.64 25.61
C GLN A 254 31.58 -1.93 25.45
N TYR A 255 30.79 -1.83 26.52
CA TYR A 255 29.51 -1.15 26.50
C TYR A 255 29.67 0.38 26.41
N LEU A 256 30.67 0.96 27.05
CA LEU A 256 31.01 2.38 26.90
C LEU A 256 31.42 2.73 25.47
N GLU A 257 32.18 1.86 24.80
CA GLU A 257 32.52 2.03 23.38
C GLU A 257 31.29 1.88 22.47
N HIS A 258 30.33 1.04 22.86
CA HIS A 258 29.10 0.82 22.10
C HIS A 258 28.06 1.93 22.28
N PHE A 259 27.98 2.51 23.48
CA PHE A 259 26.94 3.46 23.89
C PHE A 259 27.53 4.88 24.01
N ALA A 260 27.47 5.63 22.91
CA ALA A 260 28.10 6.94 22.75
C ALA A 260 27.45 8.11 23.52
N LEU A 261 26.51 7.85 24.44
CA LEU A 261 25.72 8.90 25.10
C LEU A 261 26.22 9.14 26.52
N THR A 262 26.68 10.36 26.83
CA THR A 262 27.16 10.71 28.17
C THR A 262 26.00 10.92 29.17
N PRO A 263 26.25 10.79 30.49
CA PRO A 263 25.22 11.04 31.51
C PRO A 263 24.66 12.46 31.51
N GLU A 264 25.47 13.46 31.15
CA GLU A 264 25.07 14.87 31.04
C GLU A 264 24.15 15.10 29.83
N GLU A 265 24.51 14.54 28.67
CA GLU A 265 23.68 14.57 27.47
C GLU A 265 22.36 13.83 27.70
N SER A 266 22.37 12.70 28.41
CA SER A 266 21.14 11.98 28.75
C SER A 266 20.19 12.76 29.65
N LYS A 267 20.69 13.68 30.49
CA LYS A 267 19.87 14.53 31.35
C LYS A 267 19.32 15.75 30.60
N SER A 268 20.00 16.19 29.55
CA SER A 268 19.52 17.26 28.66
C SER A 268 18.36 16.84 27.75
N ILE A 269 18.18 15.53 27.55
CA ILE A 269 17.11 14.97 26.73
C ILE A 269 15.77 15.03 27.47
N SER A 270 14.75 15.59 26.82
CA SER A 270 13.39 15.69 27.39
C SER A 270 12.83 14.31 27.78
N SER A 271 12.33 14.19 29.01
CA SER A 271 11.78 12.94 29.56
C SER A 271 10.28 12.76 29.27
N THR A 272 9.59 13.82 28.86
CA THR A 272 8.14 13.87 28.69
C THR A 272 7.68 13.58 27.26
N ASP A 273 8.51 13.84 26.24
CA ASP A 273 8.16 13.66 24.83
C ASP A 273 9.01 12.56 24.16
N PRO A 274 8.40 11.41 23.78
CA PRO A 274 9.10 10.28 23.17
C PRO A 274 9.70 10.56 21.78
N ASP A 275 9.19 11.55 21.05
CA ASP A 275 9.58 11.86 19.68
C ASP A 275 10.71 12.88 19.63
N ILE A 276 10.67 13.91 20.50
CA ILE A 276 11.80 14.82 20.74
C ILE A 276 13.00 14.01 21.26
N ARG A 277 12.76 13.11 22.22
CA ARG A 277 13.78 12.19 22.71
C ARG A 277 14.39 11.34 21.60
N ARG A 278 13.57 10.77 20.71
CA ARG A 278 14.05 10.00 19.55
C ARG A 278 14.85 10.87 18.58
N HIS A 279 14.44 12.11 18.36
CA HIS A 279 15.13 13.06 17.48
C HIS A 279 16.49 13.51 18.05
N GLU A 280 16.56 13.88 19.32
CA GLU A 280 17.80 14.25 20.00
C GLU A 280 18.79 13.08 20.07
N ILE A 281 18.31 11.87 20.38
CA ILE A 281 19.11 10.64 20.32
C ILE A 281 19.63 10.42 18.90
N ARG A 282 18.81 10.60 17.85
CA ARG A 282 19.26 10.51 16.45
C ARG A 282 20.31 11.57 16.11
N LYS A 283 20.18 12.80 16.63
CA LYS A 283 21.12 13.91 16.41
C LYS A 283 22.45 13.68 17.11
N ILE A 284 22.44 13.18 18.34
CA ILE A 284 23.64 12.79 19.10
C ILE A 284 24.33 11.61 18.40
N ASN A 285 23.58 10.59 17.97
CA ASN A 285 24.09 9.47 17.18
C ASN A 285 24.67 9.92 15.81
N LYS A 286 24.16 11.03 15.24
CA LYS A 286 24.70 11.65 14.02
C LYS A 286 26.00 12.42 14.30
N ARG A 287 26.13 13.05 15.47
CA ARG A 287 27.32 13.83 15.92
C ARG A 287 28.56 12.97 16.14
N TYR A 288 28.39 11.79 16.72
CA TYR A 288 29.48 10.83 16.92
C TYR A 288 29.76 9.95 15.68
N GLY A 289 29.15 10.29 14.53
CA GLY A 289 29.69 9.95 13.22
C GLY A 289 29.63 8.48 12.83
N TYR A 290 28.45 8.07 12.38
CA TYR A 290 28.19 7.12 11.30
C TYR A 290 29.43 6.61 10.52
N LYS A 291 29.98 5.47 10.93
CA LYS A 291 30.74 4.57 10.04
C LYS A 291 30.35 3.10 10.15
N GLN A 292 29.22 2.75 10.77
CA GLN A 292 29.01 1.35 11.14
C GLN A 292 27.52 1.02 11.41
N SER A 293 26.60 1.17 10.45
CA SER A 293 25.21 0.68 10.64
C SER A 293 24.70 -0.24 9.52
N LYS A 294 24.80 0.11 8.23
CA LYS A 294 24.61 -0.88 7.15
C LYS A 294 25.76 -1.88 7.09
N VAL A 295 26.98 -1.37 7.27
CA VAL A 295 28.20 -2.17 7.41
C VAL A 295 28.26 -2.89 8.77
N THR A 296 27.45 -2.55 9.78
CA THR A 296 27.44 -3.25 11.09
C THR A 296 26.23 -4.10 11.32
N GLN A 297 25.17 -3.99 10.52
CA GLN A 297 24.28 -5.12 10.31
C GLN A 297 24.98 -6.12 9.40
N LYS A 298 25.63 -5.69 8.32
CA LYS A 298 26.48 -6.58 7.51
C LYS A 298 27.65 -7.13 8.33
N HIS A 299 28.32 -6.34 9.17
CA HIS A 299 29.34 -6.79 10.13
C HIS A 299 28.75 -7.40 11.40
N LYS A 300 27.47 -7.28 11.77
CA LYS A 300 26.89 -8.09 12.86
C LYS A 300 26.43 -9.43 12.34
N THR A 301 25.98 -9.51 11.09
CA THR A 301 25.71 -10.77 10.41
C THR A 301 27.03 -11.45 10.05
N ILE A 302 28.03 -10.69 9.59
CA ILE A 302 29.40 -11.19 9.38
C ILE A 302 30.10 -11.42 10.73
N ARG A 303 29.87 -10.66 11.80
CA ARG A 303 30.45 -10.89 13.15
C ARG A 303 29.63 -11.85 14.00
N SER A 304 28.36 -12.14 13.68
CA SER A 304 27.63 -13.29 14.22
C SER A 304 28.02 -14.54 13.45
N ARG A 305 28.33 -14.45 12.15
CA ARG A 305 29.03 -15.50 11.40
C ARG A 305 30.48 -15.67 11.88
N LEU A 306 31.21 -14.59 12.15
CA LEU A 306 32.59 -14.58 12.67
C LEU A 306 32.67 -14.75 14.20
N ASN A 307 31.57 -14.69 14.96
CA ASN A 307 31.48 -15.02 16.40
C ASN A 307 30.88 -16.42 16.59
N ALA A 308 30.03 -16.89 15.68
CA ALA A 308 29.78 -18.32 15.50
C ALA A 308 31.11 -19.01 15.12
N LYS A 309 31.94 -18.41 14.26
CA LYS A 309 33.25 -18.97 13.93
C LYS A 309 34.14 -19.34 15.13
N PRO A 310 34.35 -18.56 16.20
CA PRO A 310 35.13 -18.94 17.38
C PRO A 310 34.39 -19.86 18.35
N ILE A 311 33.07 -19.99 18.27
CA ILE A 311 32.35 -21.11 18.89
C ILE A 311 32.64 -22.40 18.09
N PHE A 312 32.78 -22.31 16.77
CA PHE A 312 33.27 -23.39 15.90
C PHE A 312 34.81 -23.50 15.83
N ALA A 313 35.59 -22.52 16.32
CA ALA A 313 37.04 -22.45 16.18
C ALA A 313 37.81 -22.53 17.51
N LYS A 314 37.15 -22.41 18.67
CA LYS A 314 37.78 -22.78 19.94
C LYS A 314 37.97 -24.29 20.09
N ASP A 315 37.17 -25.09 19.37
CA ASP A 315 37.37 -26.54 19.26
C ASP A 315 37.82 -27.00 17.86
N GLY A 316 38.19 -26.10 16.93
CA GLY A 316 38.34 -26.55 15.55
C GLY A 316 39.07 -25.66 14.53
N MET A 317 40.13 -24.94 14.90
CA MET A 317 41.11 -24.47 13.89
C MET A 317 42.36 -25.39 13.77
N GLN A 318 42.29 -26.58 14.38
CA GLN A 318 43.11 -27.75 14.03
C GLN A 318 42.28 -29.06 13.88
N ALA A 319 40.96 -28.97 13.73
CA ALA A 319 40.07 -30.13 13.49
C ALA A 319 39.32 -29.97 12.16
N ASN A 320 40.08 -29.80 11.08
CA ASN A 320 39.61 -29.23 9.80
C ASN A 320 38.92 -30.22 8.84
N ASP A 321 38.39 -31.31 9.36
CA ASP A 321 37.51 -32.27 8.66
C ASP A 321 36.73 -33.03 9.73
N TYR A 322 37.41 -33.40 10.83
CA TYR A 322 36.86 -34.20 11.93
C TYR A 322 35.55 -33.68 12.55
N LEU A 323 35.38 -32.38 12.83
CA LEU A 323 34.15 -31.85 13.45
C LEU A 323 32.96 -31.76 12.47
N VAL A 324 33.24 -31.49 11.20
CA VAL A 324 32.21 -31.50 10.14
C VAL A 324 31.85 -32.95 9.79
N ASP A 325 32.82 -33.85 9.84
CA ASP A 325 32.68 -35.30 9.71
C ASP A 325 31.94 -35.89 10.94
N GLU A 326 32.12 -35.35 12.15
CA GLU A 326 31.40 -35.72 13.39
C GLU A 326 29.97 -35.15 13.42
N LEU A 327 29.74 -33.95 12.89
CA LEU A 327 28.40 -33.37 12.65
C LEU A 327 27.62 -34.15 11.59
N SER A 328 28.27 -34.53 10.48
CA SER A 328 27.63 -35.40 9.47
C SER A 328 27.30 -36.80 9.99
N LYS A 329 27.92 -37.22 11.11
CA LYS A 329 27.59 -38.49 11.79
C LYS A 329 26.53 -38.35 12.89
N SER A 330 26.21 -37.13 13.35
CA SER A 330 25.39 -36.89 14.55
C SER A 330 24.09 -36.12 14.30
N VAL A 331 23.89 -35.60 13.08
CA VAL A 331 22.78 -34.71 12.73
C VAL A 331 22.02 -35.25 11.51
N SER A 332 20.70 -35.03 11.45
CA SER A 332 19.88 -35.42 10.30
C SER A 332 20.28 -34.68 9.02
N ALA A 333 19.90 -35.21 7.84
CA ALA A 333 20.23 -34.56 6.58
C ALA A 333 19.57 -33.19 6.42
N GLU A 334 18.38 -33.04 6.98
CA GLU A 334 17.57 -31.84 7.02
C GLU A 334 18.23 -30.77 7.89
N ASP A 335 18.65 -31.15 9.09
CA ASP A 335 19.30 -30.23 10.03
C ASP A 335 20.67 -29.76 9.49
N TYR A 336 21.41 -30.64 8.83
CA TYR A 336 22.71 -30.30 8.24
C TYR A 336 22.59 -29.21 7.17
N ILE A 337 21.64 -29.31 6.23
CA ILE A 337 21.45 -28.28 5.19
C ILE A 337 20.90 -26.95 5.76
N LEU A 338 20.27 -26.98 6.95
CA LEU A 338 19.78 -25.79 7.64
C LEU A 338 20.84 -25.09 8.51
N PHE A 339 21.76 -25.86 9.11
CA PHE A 339 22.73 -25.34 10.08
C PHE A 339 24.13 -25.07 9.50
N VAL A 340 24.50 -25.68 8.37
CA VAL A 340 25.83 -25.48 7.75
C VAL A 340 25.84 -24.24 6.84
N GLU A 341 26.78 -23.33 7.07
CA GLU A 341 26.95 -22.14 6.24
C GLU A 341 27.59 -22.51 4.89
N ILE A 342 26.78 -22.62 3.84
CA ILE A 342 27.25 -22.88 2.46
C ILE A 342 28.11 -21.69 1.97
N PRO A 343 29.28 -21.93 1.34
CA PRO A 343 30.14 -20.88 0.82
C PRO A 343 29.41 -19.94 -0.16
N LYS A 344 29.88 -18.69 -0.25
CA LYS A 344 29.27 -17.69 -1.12
C LYS A 344 29.41 -18.10 -2.59
N ARG A 345 28.29 -18.17 -3.30
CA ARG A 345 28.20 -18.62 -4.69
C ARG A 345 28.28 -17.45 -5.66
N GLU A 346 29.14 -17.58 -6.66
CA GLU A 346 29.17 -16.69 -7.82
C GLU A 346 27.93 -16.91 -8.70
N ARG A 347 27.57 -15.93 -9.55
CA ARG A 347 26.37 -15.94 -10.40
C ARG A 347 26.36 -17.11 -11.41
N ASN A 348 27.53 -17.64 -11.74
CA ASN A 348 27.73 -18.85 -12.54
C ASN A 348 27.43 -20.12 -11.72
N PHE A 349 27.47 -21.28 -12.38
CA PHE A 349 27.42 -22.59 -11.71
C PHE A 349 28.80 -23.27 -11.65
N ASP A 350 29.88 -22.47 -11.76
CA ASP A 350 31.25 -22.99 -11.81
C ASP A 350 31.74 -23.51 -10.46
N TRP A 351 31.11 -23.03 -9.37
CA TRP A 351 31.33 -23.45 -7.99
C TRP A 351 30.88 -24.89 -7.69
N ILE A 352 30.19 -25.56 -8.62
CA ILE A 352 29.88 -27.00 -8.49
C ILE A 352 31.20 -27.77 -8.67
N SER A 353 31.79 -28.18 -7.55
CA SER A 353 32.99 -29.01 -7.43
C SER A 353 32.90 -29.92 -6.20
N ASN A 354 33.72 -30.98 -6.16
CA ASN A 354 33.73 -31.95 -5.06
C ASN A 354 34.03 -31.28 -3.70
N ASP A 355 34.93 -30.29 -3.70
CA ASP A 355 35.38 -29.61 -2.49
C ASP A 355 34.47 -28.44 -2.04
N PHE A 356 33.34 -28.21 -2.72
CA PHE A 356 32.52 -27.02 -2.46
C PHE A 356 31.70 -27.13 -1.18
N TYR A 357 31.08 -28.30 -0.91
CA TYR A 357 30.26 -28.49 0.28
C TYR A 357 31.14 -28.89 1.48
N PRO A 358 31.12 -28.13 2.60
CA PRO A 358 32.03 -28.37 3.71
C PRO A 358 31.94 -29.80 4.29
N GLY A 359 33.04 -30.56 4.36
CA GLY A 359 33.04 -31.92 4.90
C GLY A 359 32.35 -32.97 4.03
N ARG A 360 32.17 -32.69 2.74
CA ARG A 360 31.54 -33.58 1.75
C ARG A 360 32.44 -33.85 0.53
N GLY A 361 33.75 -33.65 0.66
CA GLY A 361 34.72 -33.77 -0.43
C GLY A 361 34.85 -35.18 -1.03
N HIS A 362 34.36 -36.20 -0.33
CA HIS A 362 34.30 -37.59 -0.80
C HIS A 362 33.15 -37.85 -1.78
N ILE A 363 32.18 -36.94 -1.89
CA ILE A 363 31.09 -37.04 -2.88
C ILE A 363 31.63 -36.58 -4.23
N ASP A 364 31.66 -37.49 -5.18
CA ASP A 364 32.13 -37.20 -6.53
C ASP A 364 31.04 -36.48 -7.35
N ILE A 365 31.00 -35.15 -7.23
CA ILE A 365 30.05 -34.26 -7.90
C ILE A 365 30.47 -34.01 -9.35
N GLU A 366 31.75 -33.75 -9.59
CA GLU A 366 32.29 -33.34 -10.89
C GLU A 366 32.16 -34.43 -11.95
N SER A 367 32.42 -35.69 -11.60
CA SER A 367 32.31 -36.79 -12.56
C SER A 367 30.87 -37.28 -12.72
N LYS A 368 30.09 -37.34 -11.63
CA LYS A 368 28.75 -37.94 -11.63
C LYS A 368 27.64 -37.00 -12.09
N TYR A 369 27.75 -35.70 -11.84
CA TYR A 369 26.66 -34.73 -12.08
C TYR A 369 26.98 -33.67 -13.16
N TYR A 370 27.97 -33.90 -14.02
CA TYR A 370 28.43 -32.94 -15.04
C TYR A 370 27.31 -32.42 -15.99
N GLN A 371 26.27 -33.23 -16.24
CA GLN A 371 25.13 -32.84 -17.08
C GLN A 371 24.36 -31.64 -16.50
N TRP A 372 24.18 -31.62 -15.17
CA TRP A 372 23.48 -30.55 -14.46
C TRP A 372 24.21 -29.22 -14.58
N LYS A 373 25.55 -29.23 -14.44
CA LYS A 373 26.41 -28.04 -14.61
C LYS A 373 26.33 -27.48 -16.03
N THR A 374 26.39 -28.37 -17.03
CA THR A 374 26.33 -28.00 -18.45
C THR A 374 25.01 -27.31 -18.82
N ILE A 375 23.88 -27.88 -18.40
CA ILE A 375 22.56 -27.28 -18.63
C ILE A 375 22.33 -26.04 -17.75
N GLY A 376 22.86 -26.00 -16.53
CA GLY A 376 22.86 -24.80 -15.67
C GLY A 376 23.47 -23.59 -16.38
N ASN A 377 24.59 -23.77 -17.06
CA ASN A 377 25.21 -22.70 -17.84
C ASN A 377 24.35 -22.26 -19.04
N ALA A 378 23.61 -23.18 -19.67
CA ALA A 378 22.62 -22.84 -20.70
C ALA A 378 21.41 -22.08 -20.13
N PHE A 379 20.98 -22.42 -18.91
CA PHE A 379 19.90 -21.73 -18.19
C PHE A 379 20.28 -20.29 -17.86
N ILE A 380 21.50 -20.02 -17.37
CA ILE A 380 21.98 -18.66 -17.11
C ILE A 380 21.92 -17.80 -18.39
N LYS A 381 22.37 -18.34 -19.53
CA LYS A 381 22.28 -17.64 -20.83
C LYS A 381 20.84 -17.34 -21.24
N LYS A 382 19.89 -18.23 -20.92
CA LYS A 382 18.47 -18.04 -21.20
C LYS A 382 17.84 -16.96 -20.33
N VAL A 383 18.23 -16.88 -19.05
CA VAL A 383 17.69 -15.95 -18.07
C VAL A 383 18.28 -14.55 -18.22
N ASN A 384 19.59 -14.43 -18.53
CA ASN A 384 20.28 -13.15 -18.76
C ASN A 384 20.02 -12.56 -20.15
N LYS A 385 18.84 -12.82 -20.75
CA LYS A 385 18.46 -12.17 -22.01
C LYS A 385 18.16 -10.68 -21.75
N PRO A 386 18.42 -9.77 -22.72
CA PRO A 386 18.27 -8.32 -22.53
C PRO A 386 16.86 -7.88 -22.09
N LYS A 387 15.83 -8.69 -22.35
CA LYS A 387 14.44 -8.40 -21.99
C LYS A 387 14.10 -8.62 -20.51
N ASN A 388 15.01 -9.21 -19.73
CA ASN A 388 14.76 -9.58 -18.33
C ASN A 388 15.54 -8.66 -17.38
N SER A 389 14.86 -8.10 -16.37
CA SER A 389 15.52 -7.32 -15.30
C SER A 389 16.55 -8.14 -14.54
N GLU A 390 17.56 -7.48 -13.97
CA GLU A 390 18.57 -8.13 -13.12
C GLU A 390 17.94 -8.81 -11.88
N SER A 391 16.95 -8.17 -11.26
CA SER A 391 16.21 -8.73 -10.11
C SER A 391 15.50 -10.06 -10.44
N TYR A 392 14.78 -10.10 -11.57
CA TYR A 392 14.19 -11.35 -12.07
C TYR A 392 15.25 -12.41 -12.32
N ALA A 393 16.34 -12.06 -13.00
CA ALA A 393 17.40 -13.01 -13.35
C ALA A 393 18.06 -13.62 -12.10
N ASN A 394 18.37 -12.77 -11.11
CA ASN A 394 18.93 -13.22 -9.84
C ASN A 394 17.96 -14.11 -9.08
N THR A 395 16.66 -13.77 -9.06
CA THR A 395 15.63 -14.59 -8.42
C THR A 395 15.54 -15.99 -9.05
N GLN A 396 15.57 -16.10 -10.39
CA GLN A 396 15.56 -17.39 -11.08
C GLN A 396 16.81 -18.22 -10.74
N ILE A 397 17.99 -17.61 -10.78
CA ILE A 397 19.27 -18.27 -10.48
C ILE A 397 19.31 -18.73 -9.01
N ASP A 398 18.84 -17.91 -8.07
CA ASP A 398 18.80 -18.24 -6.64
C ASP A 398 17.90 -19.44 -6.35
N HIS A 399 16.76 -19.54 -7.03
CA HIS A 399 15.89 -20.71 -6.90
C HIS A 399 16.50 -21.98 -7.50
N THR A 400 17.21 -21.89 -8.63
CA THR A 400 17.93 -23.04 -9.20
C THR A 400 19.12 -23.45 -8.33
N ARG A 401 19.80 -22.51 -7.66
CA ARG A 401 20.86 -22.81 -6.69
C ARG A 401 20.35 -23.67 -5.53
N TYR A 402 19.16 -23.37 -5.02
CA TYR A 402 18.54 -24.19 -3.98
C TYR A 402 18.26 -25.62 -4.46
N LEU A 403 17.81 -25.80 -5.71
CA LEU A 403 17.66 -27.13 -6.31
C LEU A 403 19.02 -27.88 -6.37
N PHE A 404 20.11 -27.19 -6.67
CA PHE A 404 21.43 -27.79 -6.71
C PHE A 404 21.97 -28.15 -5.33
N ASP A 405 21.65 -27.36 -4.29
CA ASP A 405 21.95 -27.74 -2.90
C ASP A 405 21.19 -29.02 -2.51
N TYR A 406 19.93 -29.15 -2.96
CA TYR A 406 19.13 -30.37 -2.76
C TYR A 406 19.78 -31.60 -3.41
N ILE A 407 20.18 -31.49 -4.68
CA ILE A 407 20.73 -32.62 -5.46
C ILE A 407 22.14 -32.99 -5.02
N PHE A 408 23.03 -32.02 -4.80
CA PHE A 408 24.46 -32.29 -4.60
C PHE A 408 24.87 -32.39 -3.12
N CYS A 409 24.04 -31.92 -2.19
CA CYS A 409 24.36 -31.95 -0.76
C CYS A 409 23.36 -32.80 0.03
N TYR A 410 22.07 -32.44 0.00
CA TYR A 410 21.06 -33.12 0.81
C TYR A 410 20.85 -34.59 0.43
N LEU A 411 20.59 -34.88 -0.86
CA LEU A 411 20.30 -36.25 -1.30
C LEU A 411 21.46 -37.24 -1.06
N PRO A 412 22.71 -36.91 -1.41
CA PRO A 412 23.86 -37.75 -1.06
C PRO A 412 24.01 -37.95 0.44
N PHE A 413 23.71 -36.94 1.25
CA PHE A 413 23.80 -37.05 2.70
C PHE A 413 22.74 -37.94 3.31
N TRP A 414 21.50 -37.79 2.86
CA TRP A 414 20.44 -38.68 3.27
C TRP A 414 20.77 -40.14 2.93
N LYS A 415 21.36 -40.40 1.75
CA LYS A 415 21.75 -41.75 1.33
C LYS A 415 22.86 -42.38 2.19
N GLU A 416 23.79 -41.56 2.69
CA GLU A 416 24.85 -42.03 3.60
C GLU A 416 24.31 -42.40 4.98
N LEU A 417 23.31 -41.66 5.48
CA LEU A 417 22.62 -41.98 6.73
C LEU A 417 21.69 -43.21 6.59
N HIS A 418 21.23 -43.52 5.38
CA HIS A 418 20.34 -44.64 5.07
C HIS A 418 20.95 -45.59 4.03
N PRO A 419 22.07 -46.27 4.34
CA PRO A 419 22.80 -47.10 3.37
C PRO A 419 21.99 -48.32 2.90
N GLU A 420 21.05 -48.81 3.72
CA GLU A 420 20.13 -49.91 3.41
C GLU A 420 19.00 -49.51 2.45
N SER A 421 18.84 -48.21 2.17
CA SER A 421 17.81 -47.72 1.25
C SER A 421 18.16 -48.13 -0.18
N ASN A 422 17.18 -48.57 -0.97
CA ASN A 422 17.36 -48.92 -2.38
C ASN A 422 17.23 -47.71 -3.34
N ILE A 423 17.08 -46.48 -2.81
CA ILE A 423 16.86 -45.29 -3.63
C ILE A 423 18.12 -44.97 -4.46
N LYS A 424 17.95 -44.84 -5.78
CA LYS A 424 18.99 -44.40 -6.71
C LYS A 424 19.00 -42.88 -6.78
N LEU A 425 20.16 -42.25 -6.55
CA LEU A 425 20.30 -40.80 -6.61
C LEU A 425 20.22 -40.29 -8.07
N PRO A 426 19.73 -39.07 -8.31
CA PRO A 426 19.57 -38.51 -9.65
C PRO A 426 20.89 -37.99 -10.21
N GLU A 427 21.82 -38.90 -10.52
CA GLU A 427 23.14 -38.58 -11.11
C GLU A 427 22.98 -37.91 -12.50
N THR A 428 22.03 -38.38 -13.31
CA THR A 428 21.68 -37.76 -14.61
C THR A 428 20.40 -36.92 -14.54
N LEU A 429 20.20 -36.05 -15.52
CA LEU A 429 18.98 -35.24 -15.64
C LEU A 429 17.71 -36.09 -15.86
N ALA A 430 17.87 -37.29 -16.44
CA ALA A 430 16.79 -38.25 -16.68
C ALA A 430 16.38 -39.02 -15.41
N ASP A 431 17.31 -39.20 -14.47
CA ASP A 431 17.06 -39.92 -13.20
C ASP A 431 16.27 -39.09 -12.17
N PHE A 432 16.01 -37.80 -12.42
CA PHE A 432 15.26 -36.94 -11.50
C PHE A 432 13.75 -37.18 -11.62
N GLU A 433 13.27 -38.18 -10.89
CA GLU A 433 11.86 -38.55 -10.81
C GLU A 433 11.02 -37.59 -9.95
N ARG A 434 9.82 -37.27 -10.44
CA ARG A 434 8.88 -36.38 -9.77
C ARG A 434 8.43 -36.90 -8.40
N THR A 435 7.93 -38.13 -8.35
CA THR A 435 7.36 -38.75 -7.14
C THR A 435 8.40 -38.94 -6.04
N SER A 436 9.65 -39.20 -6.43
CA SER A 436 10.74 -39.52 -5.52
C SER A 436 11.47 -38.28 -5.01
N PHE A 437 11.62 -37.24 -5.83
CA PHE A 437 12.50 -36.09 -5.52
C PHE A 437 11.83 -34.72 -5.57
N TRP A 438 10.65 -34.58 -6.18
CA TRP A 438 10.01 -33.28 -6.36
C TRP A 438 8.74 -33.10 -5.51
N CYS A 439 7.79 -34.01 -5.63
CA CYS A 439 6.48 -33.94 -4.97
C CYS A 439 5.82 -35.33 -4.91
N ASP A 440 5.35 -35.73 -3.73
CA ASP A 440 4.72 -37.02 -3.44
C ASP A 440 3.21 -36.93 -3.15
N ASP A 441 2.58 -35.77 -3.37
CA ASP A 441 1.17 -35.47 -3.06
C ASP A 441 0.14 -36.27 -3.90
N LEU A 442 0.58 -37.03 -4.91
CA LEU A 442 -0.28 -37.75 -5.87
C LEU A 442 -0.32 -39.28 -5.65
N ILE A 443 0.29 -39.80 -4.58
CA ILE A 443 0.23 -41.23 -4.26
C ILE A 443 -0.72 -41.39 -3.08
N ASP A 444 -1.91 -41.95 -3.32
CA ASP A 444 -2.83 -42.38 -2.28
C ASP A 444 -2.24 -43.56 -1.49
N GLU A 445 -2.47 -43.59 -0.18
CA GLU A 445 -1.99 -44.65 0.72
C GLU A 445 -2.37 -46.05 0.20
N GLU A 446 -3.52 -46.16 -0.47
CA GLU A 446 -4.04 -47.40 -1.06
C GLU A 446 -3.17 -47.92 -2.22
N THR A 447 -2.65 -47.03 -3.08
CA THR A 447 -1.73 -47.39 -4.17
C THR A 447 -0.34 -47.74 -3.64
N VAL A 448 0.16 -47.03 -2.61
CA VAL A 448 1.40 -47.40 -1.90
C VAL A 448 1.28 -48.80 -1.28
N CYS A 449 0.18 -49.08 -0.58
CA CYS A 449 -0.08 -50.40 0.01
C CYS A 449 -0.24 -51.50 -1.05
N SER A 450 -0.81 -51.21 -2.23
CA SER A 450 -0.95 -52.19 -3.31
C SER A 450 0.39 -52.57 -3.95
N ILE A 451 1.30 -51.59 -4.10
CA ILE A 451 2.66 -51.79 -4.62
C ILE A 451 3.54 -52.51 -3.56
N GLN A 452 3.38 -52.15 -2.29
CA GLN A 452 4.07 -52.81 -1.18
C GLN A 452 3.53 -54.23 -0.88
N GLY A 453 2.26 -54.51 -1.18
CA GLY A 453 1.61 -55.80 -0.89
C GLY A 453 2.06 -56.96 -1.79
N THR A 454 2.76 -56.70 -2.90
CA THR A 454 3.17 -57.74 -3.87
C THR A 454 4.59 -58.26 -3.66
N ASN A 455 5.44 -57.54 -2.93
CA ASN A 455 6.79 -57.99 -2.58
C ASN A 455 6.97 -57.86 -1.06
N GLN A 456 7.34 -58.95 -0.38
CA GLN A 456 7.59 -59.02 1.06
C GLN A 456 8.76 -58.10 1.52
N LEU A 457 8.62 -56.79 1.36
CA LEU A 457 9.57 -55.77 1.78
C LEU A 457 9.05 -55.15 3.08
N ARG A 458 9.99 -55.03 4.02
CA ARG A 458 9.76 -54.62 5.42
C ARG A 458 9.04 -53.28 5.51
N THR A 459 8.15 -53.19 6.49
CA THR A 459 7.10 -52.17 6.65
C THR A 459 7.55 -50.76 7.06
N GLU A 460 8.82 -50.39 6.90
CA GLU A 460 9.32 -49.03 7.21
C GLU A 460 10.53 -48.74 6.29
N MET A 461 10.29 -48.36 5.02
CA MET A 461 11.36 -47.84 4.16
C MET A 461 11.30 -46.31 4.22
N GLU A 462 12.22 -45.71 4.98
CA GLU A 462 12.36 -44.27 5.11
C GLU A 462 12.74 -43.66 3.75
N MET A 463 12.09 -42.57 3.35
CA MET A 463 12.30 -41.87 2.07
C MET A 463 12.84 -40.45 2.35
N PRO A 464 13.72 -39.90 1.49
CA PRO A 464 14.17 -38.52 1.62
C PRO A 464 13.00 -37.56 1.43
N LEU A 465 13.07 -36.39 2.06
CA LEU A 465 12.12 -35.32 1.78
C LEU A 465 12.24 -34.92 0.31
N THR A 466 11.09 -34.68 -0.30
CA THR A 466 11.03 -34.08 -1.64
C THR A 466 11.51 -32.63 -1.60
N ALA A 467 11.99 -32.11 -2.73
CA ALA A 467 12.48 -30.73 -2.81
C ALA A 467 11.45 -29.68 -2.36
N ILE A 468 10.15 -29.93 -2.58
CA ILE A 468 9.07 -29.07 -2.08
C ILE A 468 8.97 -29.16 -0.56
N LYS A 469 8.93 -30.36 0.02
CA LYS A 469 8.83 -30.56 1.48
C LYS A 469 10.03 -29.99 2.22
N LEU A 470 11.26 -30.19 1.71
CA LEU A 470 12.47 -29.60 2.29
C LEU A 470 12.41 -28.07 2.27
N ARG A 471 11.90 -27.49 1.19
CA ARG A 471 11.75 -26.03 1.07
C ARG A 471 10.67 -25.46 1.99
N GLU A 472 9.64 -26.23 2.30
CA GLU A 472 8.59 -25.84 3.25
C GLU A 472 9.08 -25.76 4.71
N LEU A 473 10.24 -26.34 5.04
CA LEU A 473 10.86 -26.18 6.37
C LEU A 473 11.34 -24.73 6.62
N THR A 474 11.67 -23.99 5.56
CA THR A 474 12.23 -22.63 5.64
C THR A 474 11.32 -21.56 5.03
N HIS A 475 10.37 -21.96 4.19
CA HIS A 475 9.50 -21.07 3.44
C HIS A 475 8.03 -21.49 3.55
N THR A 476 7.12 -20.52 3.47
CA THR A 476 5.68 -20.83 3.44
C THR A 476 5.26 -21.42 2.09
N LYS A 477 4.20 -22.25 2.07
CA LYS A 477 3.60 -22.79 0.83
C LYS A 477 3.31 -21.70 -0.22
N LYS A 478 2.90 -20.50 0.21
CA LYS A 478 2.59 -19.35 -0.68
C LYS A 478 3.83 -18.78 -1.36
N THR A 479 4.95 -18.70 -0.64
CA THR A 479 6.25 -18.25 -1.17
C THR A 479 6.93 -19.30 -2.04
N SER A 480 6.39 -20.52 -2.11
CA SER A 480 6.99 -21.60 -2.89
C SER A 480 6.76 -21.52 -4.39
N SER A 481 5.75 -20.75 -4.84
CA SER A 481 5.39 -20.59 -6.25
C SER A 481 6.53 -20.10 -7.16
N GLN A 482 7.32 -19.13 -6.72
CA GLN A 482 8.42 -18.57 -7.52
C GLN A 482 9.53 -19.59 -7.81
N PHE A 483 9.84 -20.45 -6.84
CA PHE A 483 10.79 -21.55 -7.02
C PHE A 483 10.24 -22.64 -7.93
N ILE A 484 8.97 -23.04 -7.77
CA ILE A 484 8.32 -24.01 -8.66
C ILE A 484 8.41 -23.52 -10.10
N ASN A 485 8.10 -22.24 -10.35
CA ASN A 485 8.20 -21.64 -11.67
C ASN A 485 9.64 -21.62 -12.20
N SER A 486 10.62 -21.32 -11.35
CA SER A 486 12.03 -21.24 -11.74
C SER A 486 12.62 -22.62 -12.06
N VAL A 487 12.30 -23.63 -11.24
CA VAL A 487 12.72 -25.02 -11.46
C VAL A 487 12.00 -25.62 -12.67
N HIS A 488 10.71 -25.32 -12.86
CA HIS A 488 10.00 -25.71 -14.09
C HIS A 488 10.71 -25.14 -15.33
N LEU A 489 11.06 -23.85 -15.32
CA LEU A 489 11.79 -23.21 -16.42
C LEU A 489 13.15 -23.86 -16.65
N PHE A 490 13.87 -24.25 -15.59
CA PHE A 490 15.12 -25.01 -15.70
C PHE A 490 14.92 -26.35 -16.43
N PHE A 491 13.91 -27.14 -16.06
CA PHE A 491 13.61 -28.40 -16.74
C PHE A 491 13.03 -28.22 -18.15
N GLU A 492 12.41 -27.08 -18.47
CA GLU A 492 12.10 -26.72 -19.87
C GLU A 492 13.36 -26.45 -20.69
N VAL A 493 14.40 -25.86 -20.09
CA VAL A 493 15.71 -25.72 -20.72
C VAL A 493 16.35 -27.11 -20.92
N VAL A 494 16.22 -28.03 -19.96
CA VAL A 494 16.64 -29.44 -20.11
C VAL A 494 15.92 -30.09 -21.30
N ARG A 495 14.59 -29.97 -21.38
CA ARG A 495 13.79 -30.53 -22.48
C ARG A 495 14.19 -29.95 -23.85
N THR A 496 14.54 -28.67 -23.89
CA THR A 496 14.89 -27.97 -25.14
C THR A 496 16.31 -28.29 -25.62
N TYR A 497 17.31 -28.23 -24.73
CA TYR A 497 18.72 -28.34 -25.10
C TYR A 497 19.32 -29.71 -24.80
N GLY A 498 18.78 -30.44 -23.83
CA GLY A 498 19.25 -31.76 -23.42
C GLY A 498 19.32 -32.80 -24.55
N PRO A 499 18.36 -32.85 -25.50
CA PRO A 499 18.46 -33.74 -26.67
C PRO A 499 19.65 -33.42 -27.57
N SER A 500 20.03 -32.15 -27.71
CA SER A 500 21.20 -31.74 -28.52
C SER A 500 22.52 -32.18 -27.90
N TYR A 501 22.56 -32.33 -26.57
CA TYR A 501 23.71 -32.86 -25.84
C TYR A 501 23.65 -34.38 -25.64
N GLY A 502 22.58 -35.05 -26.06
CA GLY A 502 22.36 -36.48 -25.83
C GLY A 502 22.10 -36.86 -24.37
N TYR A 503 21.71 -35.90 -23.52
CA TYR A 503 21.48 -36.14 -22.09
C TYR A 503 20.06 -36.64 -21.77
N VAL A 504 19.09 -36.28 -22.59
CA VAL A 504 17.69 -36.74 -22.49
C VAL A 504 17.15 -37.01 -23.88
N ASP A 505 16.15 -37.89 -23.99
CA ASP A 505 15.50 -38.19 -25.26
C ASP A 505 14.39 -37.17 -25.59
N GLY A 506 13.82 -37.28 -26.81
CA GLY A 506 12.71 -36.44 -27.24
C GLY A 506 11.39 -36.69 -26.50
N THR A 507 11.33 -37.73 -25.66
CA THR A 507 10.17 -38.10 -24.83
C THR A 507 10.28 -37.62 -23.39
N TYR A 508 11.36 -36.90 -23.04
CA TYR A 508 11.59 -36.36 -21.70
C TYR A 508 10.44 -35.48 -21.22
N ALA A 509 9.80 -35.90 -20.13
CA ALA A 509 8.75 -35.16 -19.46
C ALA A 509 9.33 -34.28 -18.35
N ASN A 510 8.87 -33.04 -18.26
CA ASN A 510 9.27 -32.13 -17.19
C ASN A 510 8.73 -32.67 -15.85
N PRO A 511 9.59 -32.95 -14.85
CA PRO A 511 9.15 -33.48 -13.56
C PRO A 511 8.36 -32.45 -12.73
N VAL A 512 8.42 -31.18 -13.11
CA VAL A 512 7.73 -30.07 -12.43
C VAL A 512 6.54 -29.60 -13.28
N ASN A 513 5.35 -29.62 -12.69
CA ASN A 513 4.12 -29.14 -13.31
C ASN A 513 3.57 -27.95 -12.52
N ILE A 514 3.69 -26.75 -13.09
CA ILE A 514 3.24 -25.51 -12.45
C ILE A 514 1.78 -25.57 -11.98
N LYS A 515 0.90 -26.20 -12.77
CA LYS A 515 -0.55 -26.24 -12.47
C LYS A 515 -0.89 -27.20 -11.31
N MET A 516 -0.10 -28.25 -11.13
CA MET A 516 -0.32 -29.23 -10.06
C MET A 516 0.46 -28.89 -8.80
N ASP A 517 1.70 -28.39 -8.96
CA ASP A 517 2.62 -28.13 -7.84
C ASP A 517 2.38 -26.78 -7.18
N SER A 518 1.93 -25.79 -7.96
CA SER A 518 1.71 -24.44 -7.44
C SER A 518 0.27 -24.27 -6.98
N ILE A 519 0.10 -24.05 -5.67
CA ILE A 519 -1.17 -23.57 -5.09
C ILE A 519 -1.43 -22.08 -5.48
N GLY A 520 -0.54 -21.49 -6.29
CA GLY A 520 -0.50 -20.07 -6.62
C GLY A 520 0.02 -19.22 -5.46
N SER A 521 0.29 -17.94 -5.70
CA SER A 521 0.64 -16.96 -4.66
C SER A 521 -0.53 -16.60 -3.74
N GLY A 522 -1.59 -17.41 -3.71
CA GLY A 522 -2.96 -16.93 -3.58
C GLY A 522 -3.35 -16.07 -4.79
N GLY A 523 -4.65 -15.92 -5.04
CA GLY A 523 -5.08 -14.77 -5.79
C GLY A 523 -4.51 -13.54 -5.08
N ARG A 524 -3.89 -12.60 -5.79
CA ARG A 524 -4.01 -11.20 -5.34
C ARG A 524 -5.49 -11.07 -5.06
N SER A 525 -5.88 -10.75 -3.82
CA SER A 525 -7.24 -10.27 -3.60
C SER A 525 -7.46 -9.31 -4.76
N LYS A 526 -8.44 -9.60 -5.62
CA LYS A 526 -8.93 -8.58 -6.54
C LYS A 526 -9.23 -7.47 -5.56
N SER A 527 -8.38 -6.44 -5.50
CA SER A 527 -8.67 -5.28 -4.67
C SER A 527 -10.03 -4.90 -5.17
N ASP A 528 -11.07 -5.01 -4.33
CA ASP A 528 -12.42 -4.81 -4.80
C ASP A 528 -12.42 -3.41 -5.39
N LYS A 529 -12.38 -3.33 -6.73
CA LYS A 529 -12.16 -2.10 -7.48
C LYS A 529 -13.49 -1.38 -7.53
N ILE A 530 -14.13 -1.28 -6.37
CA ILE A 530 -15.46 -0.75 -6.18
C ILE A 530 -15.31 0.73 -6.52
N PRO A 531 -15.94 1.19 -7.61
CA PRO A 531 -15.95 2.60 -7.94
C PRO A 531 -16.71 3.37 -6.86
N PHE A 532 -16.38 4.64 -6.71
CA PHE A 532 -17.11 5.55 -5.81
C PHE A 532 -18.59 5.64 -6.23
N PRO A 533 -19.49 6.02 -5.30
CA PRO A 533 -20.79 6.55 -5.68
C PRO A 533 -20.65 7.67 -6.69
N ARG A 534 -21.61 7.74 -7.61
CA ARG A 534 -21.56 8.58 -8.81
C ARG A 534 -21.30 10.06 -8.51
N ASP A 535 -22.03 10.63 -7.55
CA ASP A 535 -21.93 12.03 -7.14
C ASP A 535 -20.72 12.33 -6.25
N ALA A 536 -20.16 11.30 -5.61
CA ALA A 536 -19.03 11.45 -4.71
C ALA A 536 -17.76 11.90 -5.42
N SER A 537 -17.64 11.65 -6.74
CA SER A 537 -16.47 12.03 -7.53
C SER A 537 -16.24 13.55 -7.62
N ILE A 538 -17.32 14.33 -7.77
CA ILE A 538 -17.25 15.80 -7.87
C ILE A 538 -16.92 16.38 -6.50
N VAL A 539 -17.59 15.87 -5.45
CA VAL A 539 -17.33 16.24 -4.06
C VAL A 539 -15.88 15.89 -3.67
N ALA A 540 -15.38 14.71 -4.05
CA ALA A 540 -14.02 14.27 -3.77
C ALA A 540 -12.96 15.17 -4.42
N LYS A 541 -13.16 15.58 -5.68
CA LYS A 541 -12.26 16.53 -6.36
C LYS A 541 -12.24 17.89 -5.66
N ALA A 542 -13.42 18.46 -5.39
CA ALA A 542 -13.52 19.74 -4.69
C ALA A 542 -12.92 19.68 -3.28
N TYR A 543 -13.16 18.58 -2.57
CA TYR A 543 -12.61 18.34 -1.24
C TYR A 543 -11.08 18.20 -1.26
N MET A 544 -10.52 17.47 -2.24
CA MET A 544 -9.07 17.35 -2.43
C MET A 544 -8.41 18.72 -2.66
N HIS A 545 -8.99 19.58 -3.50
CA HIS A 545 -8.49 20.95 -3.70
C HIS A 545 -8.58 21.80 -2.43
N ALA A 546 -9.66 21.66 -1.67
CA ALA A 546 -9.82 22.37 -0.41
C ALA A 546 -8.76 21.94 0.62
N LEU A 547 -8.47 20.64 0.72
CA LEU A 547 -7.39 20.12 1.56
C LEU A 547 -6.03 20.68 1.14
N ASP A 548 -5.70 20.69 -0.16
CA ASP A 548 -4.42 21.28 -0.62
C ASP A 548 -4.31 22.76 -0.23
N THR A 549 -5.39 23.54 -0.46
CA THR A 549 -5.45 24.97 -0.11
C THR A 549 -5.30 25.20 1.39
N ILE A 550 -5.97 24.39 2.22
CA ILE A 550 -5.87 24.47 3.68
C ILE A 550 -4.45 24.16 4.13
N GLY A 551 -3.82 23.10 3.60
CA GLY A 551 -2.47 22.71 3.98
C GLY A 551 -1.42 23.76 3.59
N ILE A 552 -1.56 24.43 2.44
CA ILE A 552 -0.70 25.56 2.04
C ILE A 552 -0.81 26.71 3.05
N LYS A 553 -2.04 27.11 3.41
CA LYS A 553 -2.28 28.18 4.40
C LYS A 553 -1.74 27.80 5.77
N LEU A 554 -1.94 26.56 6.20
CA LEU A 554 -1.45 26.03 7.47
C LEU A 554 0.08 26.05 7.52
N ARG A 555 0.75 25.57 6.46
CA ARG A 555 2.20 25.61 6.31
C ARG A 555 2.73 27.04 6.39
N ALA A 556 2.15 27.96 5.62
CA ALA A 556 2.56 29.36 5.61
C ALA A 556 2.41 30.02 7.00
N ASN A 557 1.28 29.80 7.68
CA ASN A 557 1.05 30.33 9.02
C ASN A 557 2.03 29.77 10.07
N ILE A 558 2.44 28.50 9.95
CA ILE A 558 3.45 27.90 10.84
C ILE A 558 4.85 28.46 10.57
N LEU A 559 5.26 28.53 9.30
CA LEU A 559 6.58 29.04 8.92
C LEU A 559 6.75 30.51 9.32
N ASN A 560 5.68 31.30 9.18
CA ASN A 560 5.66 32.71 9.56
C ASN A 560 5.37 32.95 11.05
N SER A 561 5.41 31.90 11.89
CA SER A 561 5.20 31.96 13.35
C SER A 561 3.86 32.59 13.77
N ARG A 562 2.83 32.56 12.91
CA ARG A 562 1.46 32.99 13.25
C ARG A 562 0.73 31.94 14.10
N ILE A 563 1.17 30.69 14.04
CA ILE A 563 0.76 29.59 14.92
C ILE A 563 1.97 29.22 15.77
N ASP A 564 1.80 29.22 17.09
CA ASP A 564 2.86 28.92 18.04
C ASP A 564 3.24 27.43 18.06
N ARG A 565 4.43 27.12 18.58
CA ARG A 565 4.97 25.74 18.59
C ARG A 565 4.17 24.78 19.48
N GLU A 566 3.53 25.26 20.54
CA GLU A 566 2.72 24.40 21.42
C GLU A 566 1.45 23.98 20.70
N THR A 567 0.79 24.93 20.02
CA THR A 567 -0.37 24.65 19.16
C THR A 567 -0.01 23.69 18.03
N VAL A 568 1.14 23.85 17.36
CA VAL A 568 1.61 22.91 16.33
C VAL A 568 1.79 21.49 16.88
N ASN A 569 2.39 21.35 18.07
CA ASN A 569 2.59 20.04 18.69
C ASN A 569 1.27 19.38 19.14
N ARG A 570 0.27 20.19 19.51
CA ARG A 570 -1.09 19.72 19.80
C ARG A 570 -1.74 19.19 18.52
N ILE A 571 -1.82 20.01 17.47
CA ILE A 571 -2.58 19.67 16.26
C ILE A 571 -1.97 18.50 15.45
N LYS A 572 -0.64 18.35 15.43
CA LYS A 572 0.00 17.23 14.70
C LYS A 572 -0.44 15.86 15.21
N SER A 573 -0.82 15.78 16.49
CA SER A 573 -1.17 14.54 17.20
C SER A 573 -2.68 14.26 17.15
N ASN A 574 -3.47 15.26 16.72
CA ASN A 574 -4.91 15.11 16.61
C ASN A 574 -5.27 14.32 15.35
N GLU A 575 -6.29 13.46 15.46
CA GLU A 575 -6.85 12.78 14.28
C GLU A 575 -7.64 13.74 13.38
N TRP A 576 -8.20 14.81 13.97
CA TRP A 576 -8.97 15.84 13.29
C TRP A 576 -8.42 17.23 13.62
N LEU A 577 -8.36 18.08 12.61
CA LEU A 577 -7.96 19.48 12.70
C LEU A 577 -9.23 20.34 12.65
N ASP A 578 -9.46 21.13 13.70
CA ASP A 578 -10.48 22.17 13.69
C ASP A 578 -9.91 23.43 13.05
N LEU A 579 -10.49 23.84 11.93
CA LEU A 579 -10.04 25.01 11.17
C LEU A 579 -10.43 26.32 11.86
N THR A 580 -11.51 26.32 12.65
CA THR A 580 -11.93 27.51 13.40
C THR A 580 -10.96 27.84 14.53
N GLU A 581 -10.45 26.82 15.24
CA GLU A 581 -9.37 27.01 16.23
C GLU A 581 -8.08 27.56 15.60
N LEU A 582 -7.86 27.28 14.31
CA LEU A 582 -6.67 27.68 13.56
C LEU A 582 -6.82 29.01 12.80
N ASN A 583 -7.97 29.70 12.97
CA ASN A 583 -8.34 30.89 12.20
C ASN A 583 -8.28 30.67 10.68
N LEU A 584 -8.63 29.47 10.23
CA LEU A 584 -8.74 29.10 8.83
C LEU A 584 -10.21 28.94 8.47
N GLU A 585 -10.69 29.74 7.52
CA GLU A 585 -12.00 29.52 6.92
C GLU A 585 -11.82 29.11 5.46
N THR A 586 -12.41 27.99 5.08
CA THR A 586 -12.42 27.51 3.69
C THR A 586 -13.82 27.01 3.36
N THR A 587 -14.38 27.53 2.29
CA THR A 587 -15.59 27.04 1.66
C THR A 587 -15.19 26.30 0.39
N ALA A 588 -15.80 25.14 0.17
CA ALA A 588 -15.68 24.43 -1.09
C ALA A 588 -16.99 24.56 -1.84
N THR A 589 -16.89 24.83 -3.14
CA THR A 589 -18.05 24.97 -4.03
C THR A 589 -18.09 23.76 -4.94
N VAL A 590 -19.20 23.03 -4.90
CA VAL A 590 -19.47 21.89 -5.77
C VAL A 590 -20.66 22.23 -6.64
N ARG A 591 -20.54 21.93 -7.93
CA ARG A 591 -21.65 22.03 -8.87
C ARG A 591 -22.56 20.82 -8.67
N SER A 592 -23.87 21.04 -8.53
CA SER A 592 -24.83 19.94 -8.38
C SER A 592 -24.75 19.01 -9.59
N SER A 593 -24.71 17.70 -9.34
CA SER A 593 -24.80 16.70 -10.39
C SER A 593 -26.21 16.61 -11.01
N LYS A 594 -27.24 17.03 -10.26
CA LYS A 594 -28.65 17.07 -10.67
C LYS A 594 -29.01 18.39 -11.39
N SER A 595 -28.41 19.51 -10.93
CA SER A 595 -28.71 20.87 -11.44
C SER A 595 -27.42 21.63 -11.77
N PRO A 596 -26.87 21.56 -13.01
CA PRO A 596 -25.57 22.17 -13.33
C PRO A 596 -25.48 23.69 -13.16
N GLN A 597 -26.60 24.38 -13.02
CA GLN A 597 -26.64 25.82 -12.72
C GLN A 597 -26.61 26.11 -11.20
N GLU A 598 -26.88 25.11 -10.37
CA GLU A 598 -26.80 25.21 -8.92
C GLU A 598 -25.40 24.84 -8.42
N THR A 599 -24.85 25.72 -7.59
CA THR A 599 -23.60 25.49 -6.88
C THR A 599 -23.91 25.36 -5.40
N TYR A 600 -23.60 24.21 -4.82
CA TYR A 600 -23.62 24.01 -3.37
C TYR A 600 -22.29 24.45 -2.80
N THR A 601 -22.34 25.43 -1.92
CA THR A 601 -21.17 25.83 -1.14
C THR A 601 -21.31 25.20 0.23
N PHE A 602 -20.32 24.41 0.64
CA PHE A 602 -20.25 23.87 1.99
C PHE A 602 -19.05 24.44 2.72
N LYS A 603 -19.25 24.76 4.01
CA LYS A 603 -18.18 25.21 4.88
C LYS A 603 -17.45 23.99 5.43
N ILE A 604 -16.14 23.95 5.25
CA ILE A 604 -15.30 22.95 5.88
C ILE A 604 -14.86 23.53 7.22
N ILE A 605 -15.30 22.91 8.31
CA ILE A 605 -15.00 23.33 9.68
C ILE A 605 -13.92 22.44 10.28
N THR A 606 -14.00 21.13 10.01
CA THR A 606 -13.04 20.13 10.46
C THR A 606 -12.50 19.33 9.27
N ILE A 607 -11.22 18.95 9.33
CA ILE A 607 -10.61 18.03 8.37
C ILE A 607 -9.89 16.91 9.12
N PRO A 608 -9.82 15.69 8.57
CA PRO A 608 -8.95 14.67 9.09
C PRO A 608 -7.49 15.11 8.89
N ASN A 609 -6.62 14.74 9.82
CA ASN A 609 -5.21 15.06 9.75
C ASN A 609 -4.50 14.17 8.71
N ILE A 610 -4.62 14.55 7.45
CA ILE A 610 -4.10 13.85 6.26
C ILE A 610 -2.65 14.21 5.91
N TYR A 611 -2.07 15.19 6.60
CA TYR A 611 -0.74 15.70 6.26
C TYR A 611 0.36 14.91 6.95
N ASN A 612 1.50 14.86 6.28
CA ASN A 612 2.69 14.22 6.80
C ASN A 612 3.55 15.23 7.57
N TRP A 613 3.54 15.17 8.91
CA TRP A 613 4.24 16.13 9.76
C TRP A 613 5.72 15.76 9.93
N TRP A 614 6.61 16.72 9.63
CA TRP A 614 8.05 16.52 9.80
C TRP A 614 8.73 17.70 10.49
N LEU A 615 9.62 17.39 11.44
CA LEU A 615 10.41 18.36 12.20
C LEU A 615 11.77 18.56 11.54
N GLU A 616 11.99 19.76 11.03
CA GLU A 616 13.27 20.15 10.44
C GLU A 616 13.48 21.67 10.55
N GLY A 617 14.68 22.15 10.22
CA GLY A 617 14.95 23.58 10.03
C GLY A 617 14.53 24.01 8.62
N TYR A 618 13.42 24.73 8.51
CA TYR A 618 12.88 25.21 7.24
C TYR A 618 13.26 26.67 7.02
N PHE A 619 13.49 27.05 5.77
CA PHE A 619 13.66 28.46 5.40
C PHE A 619 12.32 29.19 5.45
N ILE A 620 12.32 30.42 5.96
CA ILE A 620 11.13 31.26 6.03
C ILE A 620 10.95 31.98 4.67
N PRO A 621 9.86 31.75 3.93
CA PRO A 621 9.66 32.36 2.61
C PRO A 621 9.63 33.90 2.68
N ASP A 622 8.97 34.47 3.69
CA ASP A 622 8.81 35.93 3.85
C ASP A 622 10.12 36.69 4.10
N THR A 623 11.22 36.00 4.43
CA THR A 623 12.55 36.60 4.66
C THR A 623 13.51 36.39 3.49
N ASN A 624 12.99 36.15 2.28
CA ASN A 624 13.79 35.73 1.11
C ASN A 624 14.67 34.50 1.42
N HIS A 625 14.17 33.57 2.23
CA HIS A 625 14.86 32.33 2.61
C HIS A 625 16.18 32.54 3.37
N GLN A 626 16.40 33.69 4.00
CA GLN A 626 17.63 33.99 4.75
C GLN A 626 17.59 33.49 6.19
N GLU A 627 16.40 33.36 6.77
CA GLU A 627 16.21 32.88 8.14
C GLU A 627 15.63 31.46 8.16
N THR A 628 16.04 30.67 9.16
CA THR A 628 15.55 29.30 9.36
C THR A 628 14.79 29.15 10.66
N ILE A 629 13.67 28.42 10.62
CA ILE A 629 12.88 28.06 11.79
C ILE A 629 12.82 26.53 11.95
N THR A 630 13.11 26.04 13.16
CA THR A 630 12.92 24.62 13.50
C THR A 630 11.53 24.39 14.08
N VAL A 631 10.64 23.76 13.32
CA VAL A 631 9.24 23.51 13.69
C VAL A 631 8.70 22.28 12.94
N HIS A 632 7.60 21.68 13.41
CA HIS A 632 6.91 20.65 12.62
C HIS A 632 6.10 21.34 11.53
N VAL A 633 6.27 20.90 10.28
CA VAL A 633 5.55 21.45 9.12
C VAL A 633 4.75 20.31 8.47
N PRO A 634 3.50 20.57 8.02
CA PRO A 634 2.74 19.59 7.25
C PRO A 634 3.28 19.50 5.82
N TRP A 635 3.65 18.29 5.40
CA TRP A 635 4.01 17.97 4.02
C TRP A 635 2.76 17.50 3.28
N LEU A 636 2.47 18.12 2.13
CA LEU A 636 1.31 17.82 1.30
C LEU A 636 1.60 16.77 0.21
N SER A 637 2.82 16.23 0.17
CA SER A 637 3.32 15.40 -0.93
C SER A 637 2.43 14.18 -1.21
N THR A 638 1.99 13.45 -0.19
CA THR A 638 1.11 12.27 -0.36
C THR A 638 -0.30 12.63 -0.83
N LEU A 639 -0.87 13.74 -0.36
CA LEU A 639 -2.14 14.28 -0.83
C LEU A 639 -2.06 14.61 -2.33
N ARG A 640 -0.98 15.28 -2.74
CA ARG A 640 -0.72 15.65 -4.15
C ARG A 640 -0.48 14.43 -5.04
N MET A 641 0.21 13.40 -4.54
CA MET A 641 0.31 12.11 -5.23
C MET A 641 -1.08 11.48 -5.48
N LEU A 642 -1.97 11.51 -4.48
CA LEU A 642 -3.36 11.03 -4.63
C LEU A 642 -4.14 11.90 -5.61
N ALA A 643 -3.93 13.21 -5.62
CA ALA A 643 -4.54 14.13 -6.59
C ALA A 643 -4.16 13.76 -8.04
N VAL A 644 -2.90 13.42 -8.33
CA VAL A 644 -2.50 12.95 -9.68
C VAL A 644 -3.32 11.73 -10.12
N GLY A 645 -3.58 10.78 -9.21
CA GLY A 645 -4.45 9.64 -9.51
C GLY A 645 -5.92 10.01 -9.73
N LEU A 646 -6.44 10.93 -8.92
CA LEU A 646 -7.83 11.39 -8.93
C LEU A 646 -8.16 12.24 -10.16
N PHE A 647 -7.23 13.10 -10.60
CA PHE A 647 -7.46 14.10 -11.64
C PHE A 647 -6.94 13.70 -13.02
N ALA A 648 -5.94 12.83 -13.11
CA ALA A 648 -5.36 12.39 -14.38
C ALA A 648 -5.54 10.90 -14.70
N GLY A 649 -6.13 10.11 -13.79
CA GLY A 649 -6.34 8.67 -14.00
C GLY A 649 -5.04 7.84 -14.03
N GLN A 650 -3.93 8.42 -13.56
CA GLN A 650 -2.62 7.77 -13.56
C GLN A 650 -2.52 6.69 -12.48
N ARG A 651 -1.58 5.74 -12.65
CA ARG A 651 -1.21 4.87 -11.53
C ARG A 651 -0.57 5.76 -10.46
N ILE A 652 -0.86 5.53 -9.19
CA ILE A 652 -0.24 6.33 -8.11
C ILE A 652 1.29 6.21 -8.14
N GLN A 653 1.83 5.05 -8.55
CA GLN A 653 3.28 4.88 -8.79
C GLN A 653 3.83 5.82 -9.88
N ASN A 654 3.05 6.15 -10.91
CA ASN A 654 3.47 7.13 -11.91
C ASN A 654 3.57 8.53 -11.28
N GLY A 655 2.67 8.86 -10.34
CA GLY A 655 2.76 10.09 -9.54
C GLY A 655 3.95 10.08 -8.57
N GLN A 656 4.22 8.94 -7.92
CA GLN A 656 5.31 8.74 -6.95
C GLN A 656 6.68 9.04 -7.53
N TRP A 657 6.91 8.66 -8.79
CA TRP A 657 8.20 8.76 -9.47
C TRP A 657 8.29 9.94 -10.43
N LEU A 658 7.38 10.93 -10.33
CA LEU A 658 7.49 12.17 -11.09
C LEU A 658 8.83 12.86 -10.84
N ASP A 659 9.54 13.17 -11.91
CA ASP A 659 10.80 13.90 -11.83
C ASP A 659 10.55 15.40 -11.69
N LEU A 660 11.12 15.99 -10.64
CA LEU A 660 11.07 17.40 -10.33
C LEU A 660 11.56 18.28 -11.50
N ARG A 661 12.47 17.78 -12.34
CA ARG A 661 13.11 18.50 -13.45
C ARG A 661 12.31 18.47 -14.76
N THR A 662 11.46 17.46 -14.96
CA THR A 662 10.85 17.21 -16.28
C THR A 662 9.33 17.18 -16.29
N PHE A 663 8.64 17.15 -15.14
CA PHE A 663 7.18 17.01 -15.11
C PHE A 663 6.41 18.10 -15.89
N ASP A 664 7.00 19.30 -16.02
CA ASP A 664 6.45 20.47 -16.70
C ASP A 664 7.10 20.74 -18.06
N GLN A 665 7.89 19.80 -18.61
CA GLN A 665 8.63 20.03 -19.86
C GLN A 665 7.71 20.39 -21.04
N GLU A 666 6.52 19.81 -21.09
CA GLU A 666 5.50 20.08 -22.12
C GLU A 666 4.45 21.13 -21.68
N PHE A 667 4.61 21.72 -20.48
CA PHE A 667 3.68 22.71 -19.95
C PHE A 667 4.01 24.12 -20.48
N LYS A 668 2.98 24.82 -21.01
CA LYS A 668 3.05 26.25 -21.31
C LYS A 668 1.88 26.96 -20.64
N GLN A 669 2.12 28.11 -20.01
CA GLN A 669 1.03 28.87 -19.38
C GLN A 669 -0.05 29.29 -20.40
N SER A 670 0.33 29.50 -21.67
CA SER A 670 -0.59 29.78 -22.78
C SER A 670 -1.33 28.54 -23.31
N SER A 671 -0.96 27.33 -22.89
CA SER A 671 -1.61 26.07 -23.26
C SER A 671 -2.58 25.57 -22.18
N VAL A 672 -2.79 26.33 -21.10
CA VAL A 672 -3.92 26.08 -20.20
C VAL A 672 -5.17 26.48 -20.96
N ASP A 673 -5.98 25.50 -21.31
CA ASP A 673 -7.18 25.72 -22.11
C ASP A 673 -8.30 26.38 -21.29
N CYS A 674 -9.41 26.72 -21.96
CA CYS A 674 -10.57 27.31 -21.30
C CYS A 674 -11.28 26.38 -20.30
N PHE A 675 -10.90 25.10 -20.25
CA PHE A 675 -11.37 24.10 -19.28
C PHE A 675 -10.40 23.90 -18.12
N ASN A 676 -9.35 24.73 -18.02
CA ASN A 676 -8.29 24.61 -17.03
C ASN A 676 -7.54 23.27 -17.12
N LEU A 677 -7.31 22.74 -18.34
CA LEU A 677 -6.53 21.52 -18.57
C LEU A 677 -5.16 21.84 -19.13
N CYS A 678 -4.17 21.01 -18.80
CA CYS A 678 -2.78 21.14 -19.26
C CYS A 678 -2.05 19.78 -19.33
N MET A 679 -0.85 19.76 -19.89
CA MET A 679 -0.04 18.54 -20.07
C MET A 679 0.92 18.32 -18.89
N LEU A 680 0.91 17.11 -18.35
CA LEU A 680 1.85 16.57 -17.37
C LEU A 680 2.75 15.52 -18.04
N HIS A 681 4.06 15.69 -17.95
CA HIS A 681 5.01 14.70 -18.44
C HIS A 681 5.25 13.61 -17.38
N VAL A 682 5.03 12.34 -17.74
CA VAL A 682 5.24 11.18 -16.88
C VAL A 682 6.48 10.42 -17.37
N ASN A 683 7.57 10.52 -16.61
CA ASN A 683 8.88 9.97 -16.93
C ASN A 683 8.99 8.44 -16.78
N THR A 684 8.15 7.82 -15.95
CA THR A 684 8.18 6.35 -15.70
C THR A 684 6.82 5.71 -15.97
N ASP A 685 6.79 4.68 -16.82
CA ASP A 685 5.62 3.84 -17.03
C ASP A 685 6.02 2.38 -17.27
N LYS A 686 5.17 1.41 -16.91
CA LYS A 686 5.46 -0.03 -17.07
C LYS A 686 5.85 -0.50 -18.48
N SER A 687 5.60 0.33 -19.48
CA SER A 687 5.98 0.09 -20.88
C SER A 687 7.46 0.33 -21.16
N GLY A 688 8.15 1.08 -20.30
CA GLY A 688 9.53 1.53 -20.52
C GLY A 688 9.65 2.91 -21.18
N GLU A 689 8.53 3.51 -21.58
CA GLU A 689 8.52 4.78 -22.31
C GLU A 689 7.90 5.90 -21.46
N SER A 690 8.46 7.11 -21.57
CA SER A 690 7.83 8.31 -21.00
C SER A 690 6.58 8.67 -21.82
N ARG A 691 5.61 9.31 -21.16
CA ARG A 691 4.34 9.67 -21.78
C ARG A 691 3.75 10.93 -21.18
N ASP A 692 2.99 11.66 -21.98
CA ASP A 692 2.28 12.83 -21.50
C ASP A 692 0.84 12.47 -21.14
N ALA A 693 0.32 13.14 -20.10
CA ALA A 693 -1.00 12.94 -19.56
C ALA A 693 -1.70 14.29 -19.37
N VAL A 694 -2.99 14.37 -19.71
CA VAL A 694 -3.78 15.58 -19.45
C VAL A 694 -4.15 15.66 -17.96
N ILE A 695 -3.96 16.82 -17.34
CA ILE A 695 -4.29 17.08 -15.93
C ILE A 695 -4.93 18.46 -15.74
N ASP A 696 -5.68 18.63 -14.65
CA ASP A 696 -6.23 19.90 -14.22
C ASP A 696 -5.12 20.90 -13.82
N GLY A 697 -5.24 22.15 -14.27
CA GLY A 697 -4.30 23.24 -14.05
C GLY A 697 -4.14 23.61 -12.58
N HIS A 698 -5.16 23.40 -11.73
CA HIS A 698 -5.00 23.56 -10.29
C HIS A 698 -4.08 22.51 -9.70
N VAL A 699 -4.14 21.26 -10.18
CA VAL A 699 -3.21 20.22 -9.74
C VAL A 699 -1.80 20.55 -10.21
N MET A 700 -1.64 21.03 -11.44
CA MET A 700 -0.34 21.50 -11.94
C MET A 700 0.23 22.64 -11.08
N ALA A 701 -0.59 23.60 -10.66
CA ALA A 701 -0.19 24.64 -9.72
C ALA A 701 0.27 24.06 -8.35
N SER A 702 -0.41 23.04 -7.83
CA SER A 702 0.02 22.32 -6.62
C SER A 702 1.36 21.61 -6.80
N LEU A 703 1.68 21.10 -8.00
CA LEU A 703 2.98 20.50 -8.31
C LEU A 703 4.11 21.55 -8.34
N PHE A 704 3.85 22.75 -8.87
CA PHE A 704 4.80 23.85 -8.81
C PHE A 704 5.08 24.29 -7.36
N ASP A 705 4.04 24.39 -6.53
CA ASP A 705 4.21 24.69 -5.10
C ASP A 705 4.99 23.58 -4.38
N GLU A 706 4.81 22.31 -4.74
CA GLU A 706 5.61 21.19 -4.21
C GLU A 706 7.09 21.33 -4.61
N ARG A 707 7.38 21.68 -5.87
CA ARG A 707 8.74 21.95 -6.34
C ARG A 707 9.40 23.02 -5.47
N ILE A 708 8.74 24.18 -5.31
CA ILE A 708 9.23 25.29 -4.48
C ILE A 708 9.46 24.83 -3.03
N PHE A 709 8.51 24.08 -2.47
CA PHE A 709 8.66 23.55 -1.12
C PHE A 709 9.91 22.67 -0.97
N GLN A 710 10.13 21.74 -1.89
CA GLN A 710 11.26 20.81 -1.83
C GLN A 710 12.61 21.48 -2.10
N THR A 711 12.66 22.53 -2.93
CA THR A 711 13.92 23.17 -3.35
C THR A 711 14.28 24.42 -2.55
N GLU A 712 13.30 25.22 -2.12
CA GLU A 712 13.51 26.54 -1.53
C GLU A 712 13.11 26.62 -0.04
N VAL A 713 12.16 25.80 0.41
CA VAL A 713 11.69 25.81 1.82
C VAL A 713 12.41 24.75 2.65
N CYS A 714 12.61 23.56 2.10
CA CYS A 714 13.40 22.51 2.73
C CYS A 714 14.90 22.87 2.74
N PRO A 715 15.68 22.46 3.75
CA PRO A 715 17.09 22.81 3.86
C PRO A 715 17.99 22.15 2.81
N HIS A 716 17.52 21.07 2.18
CA HIS A 716 18.23 20.35 1.13
C HIS A 716 17.26 20.05 0.00
N ALA A 717 17.67 20.27 -1.24
CA ALA A 717 16.92 19.84 -2.42
C ALA A 717 16.99 18.30 -2.59
N PRO A 718 16.01 17.67 -3.28
CA PRO A 718 16.05 16.24 -3.55
C PRO A 718 17.27 15.83 -4.39
N GLY A 719 17.89 14.71 -4.02
CA GLY A 719 18.98 14.07 -4.76
C GLY A 719 18.50 13.18 -5.91
N LEU A 720 19.46 12.68 -6.69
CA LEU A 720 19.24 11.75 -7.79
C LEU A 720 19.17 10.30 -7.30
N VAL A 721 18.14 9.57 -7.71
CA VAL A 721 17.91 8.17 -7.33
C VAL A 721 17.50 7.33 -8.54
N TYR A 722 17.85 6.04 -8.51
CA TYR A 722 17.39 5.10 -9.54
C TYR A 722 15.96 4.64 -9.23
N TYR A 723 15.17 4.42 -10.27
CA TYR A 723 13.83 3.84 -10.17
C TYR A 723 13.88 2.54 -9.34
N GLU A 724 13.05 2.43 -8.30
CA GLU A 724 13.04 1.30 -7.34
C GLU A 724 14.41 0.96 -6.69
N ASN A 725 15.40 1.85 -6.76
CA ASN A 725 16.81 1.62 -6.41
C ASN A 725 17.52 0.55 -7.28
N ASP A 726 17.07 0.34 -8.51
CA ASP A 726 17.70 -0.58 -9.47
C ASP A 726 18.46 0.21 -10.57
N PRO A 727 19.81 0.29 -10.51
CA PRO A 727 20.61 0.94 -11.55
C PRO A 727 20.67 0.15 -12.85
N SER A 728 20.25 -1.12 -12.83
CA SER A 728 20.22 -2.03 -13.99
C SER A 728 18.78 -2.25 -14.49
N ASP A 729 17.85 -1.32 -14.19
CA ASP A 729 16.45 -1.45 -14.62
C ASP A 729 16.38 -1.64 -16.15
N PRO A 730 15.66 -2.67 -16.64
CA PRO A 730 15.64 -3.03 -18.07
C PRO A 730 14.99 -1.95 -18.95
N ASN A 731 14.30 -0.99 -18.37
CA ASN A 731 13.71 0.14 -19.09
C ASN A 731 14.63 1.37 -19.15
N GLU A 732 15.79 1.33 -18.48
CA GLU A 732 16.84 2.35 -18.55
C GLU A 732 16.36 3.79 -18.29
N TYR A 733 15.40 4.00 -17.36
CA TYR A 733 14.88 5.34 -17.03
C TYR A 733 15.93 6.36 -16.54
N GLY A 734 17.14 5.89 -16.20
CA GLY A 734 18.21 6.71 -15.65
C GLY A 734 17.96 7.16 -14.21
N GLU A 735 18.67 8.21 -13.81
CA GLU A 735 18.55 8.81 -12.49
C GLU A 735 17.40 9.84 -12.45
N ILE A 736 16.47 9.64 -11.52
CA ILE A 736 15.27 10.44 -11.31
C ILE A 736 15.48 11.37 -10.11
N CYS A 737 15.04 12.62 -10.21
CA CYS A 737 14.97 13.55 -9.08
C CYS A 737 13.53 13.59 -8.53
N PRO A 738 13.18 12.90 -7.42
CA PRO A 738 11.78 12.71 -7.05
C PRO A 738 11.11 14.01 -6.59
N LEU A 739 9.99 14.39 -7.22
CA LEU A 739 9.19 15.55 -6.81
C LEU A 739 8.60 15.36 -5.40
N PHE A 740 8.13 14.15 -5.08
CA PHE A 740 7.54 13.83 -3.79
C PHE A 740 8.52 13.09 -2.87
N ARG A 741 9.69 13.70 -2.61
CA ARG A 741 10.69 13.14 -1.71
C ARG A 741 10.12 12.87 -0.31
N SER A 742 10.39 11.69 0.24
CA SER A 742 10.12 11.34 1.63
C SER A 742 11.21 11.91 2.55
N PRO A 743 10.85 12.62 3.64
CA PRO A 743 11.81 13.01 4.66
C PRO A 743 12.32 11.81 5.49
N TRP A 744 11.68 10.64 5.38
CA TRP A 744 12.11 9.40 6.01
C TRP A 744 13.07 8.62 5.11
N GLY A 745 14.21 8.18 5.66
CA GLY A 745 15.10 7.20 4.99
C GLY A 745 16.50 7.70 4.63
N ASN A 746 16.74 9.02 4.63
CA ASN A 746 18.02 9.67 4.27
C ASN A 746 18.59 9.23 2.90
N ASN A 747 17.73 8.89 1.95
CA ASN A 747 18.11 8.38 0.63
C ASN A 747 17.33 9.05 -0.51
N ASP A 748 16.72 10.21 -0.23
CA ASP A 748 15.94 11.03 -1.16
C ASP A 748 14.84 10.29 -1.94
N LEU A 749 14.46 9.08 -1.51
CA LEU A 749 13.42 8.29 -2.14
C LEU A 749 12.05 8.95 -1.98
N PRO A 750 11.12 8.72 -2.91
CA PRO A 750 9.76 9.20 -2.76
C PRO A 750 8.99 8.47 -1.66
N PHE A 751 7.84 9.03 -1.27
CA PHE A 751 6.91 8.38 -0.35
C PHE A 751 6.46 6.99 -0.85
N THR A 752 6.38 6.01 0.05
CA THR A 752 6.06 4.61 -0.31
C THR A 752 4.57 4.34 -0.49
N ASP A 753 4.25 3.21 -1.14
CA ASP A 753 2.88 2.72 -1.33
C ASP A 753 2.09 2.55 -0.04
N THR A 754 2.80 2.16 1.02
CA THR A 754 2.20 2.00 2.35
C THR A 754 1.81 3.34 2.96
N THR A 755 2.56 4.41 2.67
CA THR A 755 2.32 5.72 3.27
C THR A 755 1.07 6.36 2.67
N TYR A 756 0.99 6.51 1.34
CA TYR A 756 -0.21 7.11 0.73
C TYR A 756 -1.47 6.26 0.95
N SER A 757 -1.34 4.93 1.10
CA SER A 757 -2.49 4.06 1.38
C SER A 757 -3.10 4.30 2.76
N LYS A 758 -2.30 4.77 3.73
CA LYS A 758 -2.80 5.18 5.05
C LYS A 758 -3.50 6.54 4.97
N GLU A 759 -2.86 7.52 4.32
CA GLU A 759 -3.45 8.86 4.15
C GLU A 759 -4.75 8.82 3.35
N TRP A 760 -4.87 7.86 2.44
CA TRP A 760 -6.12 7.60 1.71
C TRP A 760 -7.30 7.24 2.63
N ILE A 761 -7.05 6.52 3.74
CA ILE A 761 -8.10 6.24 4.73
C ILE A 761 -8.56 7.54 5.39
N HIS A 762 -7.63 8.44 5.71
CA HIS A 762 -7.94 9.77 6.25
C HIS A 762 -8.73 10.61 5.23
N PHE A 763 -8.36 10.57 3.95
CA PHE A 763 -9.16 11.20 2.89
C PHE A 763 -10.60 10.69 2.88
N CYS A 764 -10.78 9.37 2.88
CA CYS A 764 -12.10 8.75 2.91
C CYS A 764 -12.91 9.12 4.16
N ARG A 765 -12.28 9.25 5.34
CA ARG A 765 -12.96 9.71 6.58
C ARG A 765 -13.56 11.10 6.42
N GLY A 766 -12.78 12.02 5.85
CA GLY A 766 -13.24 13.39 5.63
C GLY A 766 -14.30 13.47 4.54
N LEU A 767 -14.11 12.72 3.45
CA LEU A 767 -15.08 12.67 2.36
C LEU A 767 -16.42 12.09 2.81
N ASP A 768 -16.41 11.08 3.69
CA ASP A 768 -17.62 10.49 4.27
C ASP A 768 -18.50 11.54 4.97
N GLN A 769 -17.89 12.38 5.80
CA GLN A 769 -18.61 13.47 6.47
C GLN A 769 -19.14 14.50 5.48
N VAL A 770 -18.29 14.95 4.55
CA VAL A 770 -18.67 16.01 3.61
C VAL A 770 -19.73 15.54 2.62
N TYR A 771 -19.59 14.34 2.07
CA TYR A 771 -20.52 13.79 1.11
C TYR A 771 -21.91 13.58 1.73
N ASN A 772 -21.97 12.96 2.90
CA ASN A 772 -23.23 12.70 3.60
C ASN A 772 -23.90 13.98 4.15
N LEU A 773 -23.17 15.10 4.25
CA LEU A 773 -23.78 16.42 4.55
C LEU A 773 -24.47 17.06 3.34
N ILE A 774 -24.08 16.68 2.12
CA ILE A 774 -24.56 17.30 0.88
C ILE A 774 -25.71 16.52 0.28
N VAL A 775 -25.64 15.18 0.36
CA VAL A 775 -26.61 14.28 -0.26
C VAL A 775 -27.80 14.00 0.67
N ASP A 776 -28.91 13.55 0.10
CA ASP A 776 -30.09 13.14 0.87
C ASP A 776 -29.85 11.85 1.66
N ASP A 777 -30.62 11.62 2.72
CA ASP A 777 -30.47 10.47 3.63
C ASP A 777 -30.45 9.11 2.91
N ASN A 778 -31.18 8.98 1.78
CA ASN A 778 -31.22 7.76 0.99
C ASN A 778 -29.98 7.55 0.10
N SER A 779 -29.20 8.60 -0.11
CA SER A 779 -27.98 8.64 -0.92
C SER A 779 -26.71 8.60 -0.06
N HIS A 780 -26.84 8.49 1.26
CA HIS A 780 -25.73 8.36 2.19
C HIS A 780 -24.87 7.13 1.84
N HIS A 781 -23.56 7.30 1.90
CA HIS A 781 -22.60 6.24 1.60
C HIS A 781 -21.47 6.22 2.61
N SER A 782 -21.06 5.02 3.03
CA SER A 782 -19.92 4.83 3.90
C SER A 782 -18.66 4.57 3.09
N PHE A 783 -17.69 5.49 3.13
CA PHE A 783 -16.40 5.29 2.45
C PHE A 783 -15.42 4.42 3.24
N ILE A 784 -15.79 4.03 4.47
CA ILE A 784 -14.97 3.24 5.40
C ILE A 784 -15.75 2.03 5.89
N ALA A 785 -15.05 0.91 6.03
CA ALA A 785 -15.55 -0.31 6.64
C ALA A 785 -14.61 -0.75 7.78
N LEU A 786 -15.16 -1.50 8.73
CA LEU A 786 -14.39 -2.14 9.80
C LEU A 786 -14.15 -3.60 9.44
N THR A 787 -12.91 -4.07 9.56
CA THR A 787 -12.60 -5.50 9.46
C THR A 787 -13.10 -6.26 10.69
N GLU A 788 -13.16 -7.60 10.62
CA GLU A 788 -13.48 -8.47 11.77
C GLU A 788 -12.58 -8.22 12.99
N THR A 789 -11.37 -7.70 12.77
CA THR A 789 -10.39 -7.32 13.79
C THR A 789 -10.56 -5.90 14.33
N GLY A 790 -11.60 -5.17 13.92
CA GLY A 790 -11.89 -3.80 14.34
C GLY A 790 -11.00 -2.73 13.69
N LYS A 791 -10.30 -3.04 12.60
CA LYS A 791 -9.44 -2.10 11.89
C LYS A 791 -10.22 -1.42 10.77
N GLU A 792 -10.10 -0.11 10.67
CA GLU A 792 -10.67 0.62 9.54
C GLU A 792 -9.93 0.34 8.24
N VAL A 793 -10.71 0.10 7.20
CA VAL A 793 -10.26 -0.08 5.83
C VAL A 793 -11.12 0.81 4.93
N ALA A 794 -10.48 1.43 3.93
CA ALA A 794 -11.22 2.17 2.92
C ALA A 794 -12.02 1.18 2.06
N VAL A 795 -13.31 1.44 1.86
CA VAL A 795 -14.18 0.65 0.98
C VAL A 795 -13.67 0.73 -0.47
N HIS A 796 -13.20 1.91 -0.86
CA HIS A 796 -12.57 2.16 -2.14
C HIS A 796 -11.06 2.28 -1.93
N VAL A 797 -10.24 1.53 -2.66
CA VAL A 797 -8.77 1.59 -2.53
C VAL A 797 -8.17 2.75 -3.35
N PRO A 798 -6.90 3.15 -3.19
CA PRO A 798 -6.30 4.20 -4.03
C PRO A 798 -6.39 3.90 -5.54
N HIS A 799 -6.43 2.63 -5.94
CA HIS A 799 -6.66 2.24 -7.34
C HIS A 799 -8.10 2.53 -7.82
N SER A 800 -9.06 2.69 -6.91
CA SER A 800 -10.42 3.15 -7.21
C SER A 800 -10.44 4.60 -7.69
N LEU A 801 -9.43 5.43 -7.41
CA LEU A 801 -9.32 6.78 -7.98
C LEU A 801 -9.21 6.75 -9.50
N ARG A 802 -8.34 5.86 -10.00
CA ARG A 802 -8.17 5.62 -11.43
C ARG A 802 -9.44 5.03 -12.05
N ALA A 803 -10.06 4.05 -11.38
CA ALA A 803 -11.34 3.49 -11.82
C ALA A 803 -12.42 4.59 -11.91
N MET A 804 -12.54 5.41 -10.87
CA MET A 804 -13.48 6.52 -10.81
C MET A 804 -13.20 7.56 -11.88
N TRP A 805 -11.94 7.92 -12.13
CA TRP A 805 -11.60 8.84 -13.21
C TRP A 805 -11.99 8.27 -14.58
N ILE A 806 -11.67 6.99 -14.85
CA ILE A 806 -12.04 6.31 -16.09
C ILE A 806 -13.56 6.25 -16.22
N THR A 807 -14.28 5.81 -15.19
CA THR A 807 -15.75 5.77 -15.15
C THR A 807 -16.34 7.17 -15.37
N HIS A 808 -15.84 8.20 -14.68
CA HIS A 808 -16.35 9.56 -14.80
C HIS A 808 -16.10 10.13 -16.19
N MET A 809 -14.90 9.97 -16.75
CA MET A 809 -14.59 10.45 -18.10
C MET A 809 -15.30 9.64 -19.20
N ARG A 810 -15.59 8.36 -18.97
CA ARG A 810 -16.38 7.51 -19.87
C ARG A 810 -17.87 7.86 -19.83
N LEU A 811 -18.42 8.07 -18.63
CA LEU A 811 -19.85 8.30 -18.42
C LEU A 811 -20.27 9.77 -18.60
N TYR A 812 -19.47 10.73 -18.14
CA TYR A 812 -19.77 12.17 -18.19
C TYR A 812 -18.94 12.94 -19.22
N GLY A 813 -17.67 12.54 -19.41
CA GLY A 813 -16.79 13.13 -20.41
C GLY A 813 -16.94 12.52 -21.80
N HIS A 814 -17.68 11.41 -21.92
CA HIS A 814 -17.87 10.62 -23.14
C HIS A 814 -16.57 10.24 -23.87
N LEU A 815 -15.47 10.09 -23.13
CA LEU A 815 -14.15 9.76 -23.68
C LEU A 815 -14.11 8.32 -24.19
N GLU A 816 -13.60 8.11 -25.41
CA GLU A 816 -13.48 6.77 -26.02
C GLU A 816 -12.63 5.83 -25.15
N VAL A 817 -12.91 4.51 -25.19
CA VAL A 817 -12.12 3.50 -24.46
C VAL A 817 -10.64 3.63 -24.77
N THR A 818 -10.29 3.84 -26.04
CA THR A 818 -8.89 3.91 -26.51
C THR A 818 -8.15 5.11 -25.93
N TYR A 819 -8.78 6.28 -25.86
CA TYR A 819 -8.19 7.48 -25.27
C TYR A 819 -8.16 7.44 -23.75
N ALA A 820 -9.20 6.90 -23.11
CA ALA A 820 -9.17 6.61 -21.67
C ALA A 820 -8.06 5.59 -21.33
N ALA A 821 -7.86 4.59 -22.20
CA ALA A 821 -6.80 3.60 -22.11
C ALA A 821 -5.42 4.22 -22.32
N GLN A 822 -5.23 5.09 -23.31
CA GLN A 822 -3.98 5.81 -23.57
C GLN A 822 -3.63 6.74 -22.40
N GLN A 823 -4.57 7.56 -21.95
CA GLN A 823 -4.40 8.41 -20.77
C GLN A 823 -4.05 7.56 -19.53
N ALA A 824 -4.70 6.42 -19.34
CA ALA A 824 -4.40 5.52 -18.23
C ALA A 824 -3.09 4.71 -18.43
N GLY A 825 -2.48 4.69 -19.61
CA GLY A 825 -1.26 3.90 -19.89
C GLY A 825 -1.56 2.40 -20.01
N HIS A 826 -2.64 2.06 -20.70
CA HIS A 826 -2.94 0.71 -21.16
C HIS A 826 -2.40 0.53 -22.58
N LYS A 827 -1.75 -0.61 -22.86
CA LYS A 827 -1.31 -0.93 -24.22
C LYS A 827 -2.54 -1.19 -25.09
N VAL A 828 -2.73 -0.36 -26.12
CA VAL A 828 -3.79 -0.53 -27.11
C VAL A 828 -3.30 -1.58 -28.12
N ILE A 829 -3.77 -2.82 -27.98
CA ILE A 829 -3.62 -3.89 -28.98
C ILE A 829 -5.04 -4.23 -29.43
N GLU A 830 -5.27 -4.39 -30.73
CA GLU A 830 -6.57 -4.57 -31.40
C GLU A 830 -7.49 -5.67 -30.80
N SER A 831 -6.97 -6.54 -29.91
CA SER A 831 -7.70 -7.65 -29.29
C SER A 831 -7.80 -7.61 -27.74
N PHE A 832 -7.41 -6.53 -27.06
CA PHE A 832 -7.30 -6.51 -25.58
C PHE A 832 -7.78 -5.21 -24.90
N SER A 833 -8.81 -4.53 -25.43
CA SER A 833 -9.46 -3.35 -24.81
C SER A 833 -10.29 -3.67 -23.54
N VAL A 834 -10.51 -4.97 -23.25
CA VAL A 834 -11.37 -5.52 -22.18
C VAL A 834 -11.08 -4.99 -20.76
N SER A 835 -9.85 -4.51 -20.48
CA SER A 835 -9.50 -4.04 -19.11
C SER A 835 -10.20 -2.73 -18.70
N SER A 836 -10.71 -1.98 -19.68
CA SER A 836 -11.37 -0.68 -19.48
C SER A 836 -12.90 -0.80 -19.41
N ASP A 837 -13.47 -1.90 -19.90
CA ASP A 837 -14.91 -2.17 -19.96
C ASP A 837 -15.52 -2.62 -18.63
N TYR A 838 -14.68 -2.91 -17.63
CA TYR A 838 -15.11 -3.39 -16.31
C TYR A 838 -15.87 -2.33 -15.46
N TYR A 839 -16.19 -1.16 -16.01
CA TYR A 839 -16.41 0.07 -15.23
C TYR A 839 -17.71 0.86 -15.55
N THR A 840 -18.65 0.35 -16.34
CA THR A 840 -19.79 1.16 -16.81
C THR A 840 -21.14 0.42 -16.82
N VAL A 841 -22.09 0.83 -15.97
CA VAL A 841 -23.55 0.63 -16.18
C VAL A 841 -24.29 1.91 -15.75
N PRO A 842 -24.83 2.73 -16.68
CA PRO A 842 -25.64 3.91 -16.37
C PRO A 842 -27.15 3.58 -16.23
N THR A 843 -27.91 4.35 -15.44
CA THR A 843 -29.36 4.15 -15.25
C THR A 843 -30.23 5.04 -16.16
N PRO A 844 -31.48 4.65 -16.46
CA PRO A 844 -32.36 5.36 -17.42
C PRO A 844 -32.78 6.78 -17.02
N GLN A 845 -32.88 7.07 -15.72
CA GLN A 845 -33.24 8.40 -15.20
C GLN A 845 -32.22 9.47 -15.61
N ASP A 846 -30.94 9.10 -15.69
CA ASP A 846 -29.82 9.96 -16.02
C ASP A 846 -29.78 10.39 -17.49
N MET A 847 -30.43 9.61 -18.35
CA MET A 847 -30.50 9.93 -19.78
C MET A 847 -31.53 11.03 -20.04
N LEU A 848 -32.62 11.06 -19.28
CA LEU A 848 -33.72 12.03 -19.40
C LEU A 848 -33.35 13.44 -18.95
N GLU A 849 -32.57 13.59 -17.88
CA GLU A 849 -32.21 14.89 -17.32
C GLU A 849 -31.16 15.63 -18.18
N ASN A 850 -30.27 14.86 -18.82
CA ASN A 850 -29.29 15.37 -19.79
C ASN A 850 -29.92 15.79 -21.13
N ILE A 851 -31.10 15.26 -21.46
CA ILE A 851 -31.88 15.66 -22.65
C ILE A 851 -32.51 17.04 -22.42
N ASN A 852 -33.07 17.31 -21.25
CA ASN A 852 -33.71 18.58 -20.92
C ASN A 852 -32.74 19.77 -20.91
N LEU A 853 -31.50 19.58 -20.44
CA LEU A 853 -30.46 20.63 -20.45
C LEU A 853 -29.94 20.95 -21.87
N ALA A 854 -29.98 19.99 -22.79
CA ALA A 854 -29.68 20.19 -24.20
C ALA A 854 -30.85 20.88 -24.94
N ASN A 855 -32.09 20.60 -24.53
CA ASN A 855 -33.31 21.17 -25.10
C ASN A 855 -33.44 22.68 -24.90
N ILE A 856 -32.99 23.22 -23.76
CA ILE A 856 -33.02 24.67 -23.45
C ILE A 856 -32.16 25.50 -24.40
N GLN A 857 -31.02 24.97 -24.87
CA GLN A 857 -30.13 25.68 -25.82
C GLN A 857 -30.53 25.48 -27.29
N LEU A 858 -31.27 24.41 -27.58
CA LEU A 858 -31.85 24.12 -28.90
C LEU A 858 -33.04 25.05 -29.21
N ALA A 859 -33.77 25.43 -28.17
CA ALA A 859 -34.97 26.27 -28.19
C ALA A 859 -34.75 27.67 -28.78
N ASP A 860 -33.58 28.25 -28.57
CA ASP A 860 -33.21 29.60 -29.03
C ASP A 860 -32.87 29.67 -30.53
N SER A 861 -32.57 28.53 -31.15
CA SER A 861 -32.17 28.45 -32.57
C SER A 861 -33.34 28.21 -33.52
N ALA A 862 -34.29 27.36 -33.11
CA ALA A 862 -35.38 26.90 -33.97
C ALA A 862 -36.35 28.02 -34.40
N TYR A 863 -36.47 29.09 -33.62
CA TYR A 863 -37.38 30.20 -33.92
C TYR A 863 -36.89 31.11 -35.06
N LYS A 864 -35.58 31.20 -35.29
CA LYS A 864 -35.04 32.04 -36.37
C LYS A 864 -35.45 31.55 -37.79
N ALA A 865 -35.90 30.29 -37.92
CA ALA A 865 -36.39 29.73 -39.18
C ALA A 865 -37.80 30.22 -39.58
N LEU A 866 -38.54 30.90 -38.68
CA LEU A 866 -39.89 31.43 -38.95
C LEU A 866 -39.91 32.77 -39.72
N MET A 867 -38.75 33.34 -40.10
CA MET A 867 -38.64 34.73 -40.58
C MET A 867 -38.37 34.93 -42.09
N GLY A 868 -38.64 33.93 -42.94
CA GLY A 868 -38.63 34.09 -44.41
C GLY A 868 -37.35 33.59 -45.10
N ASN A 869 -37.46 33.30 -46.40
CA ASN A 869 -36.49 32.53 -47.19
C ASN A 869 -35.12 33.21 -47.31
N ILE A 870 -34.21 32.89 -46.40
CA ILE A 870 -32.78 33.17 -46.51
C ILE A 870 -32.16 32.12 -47.46
N PRO A 871 -31.35 32.51 -48.46
CA PRO A 871 -30.69 31.56 -49.36
C PRO A 871 -29.83 30.57 -48.57
N SER A 872 -29.95 29.27 -48.87
CA SER A 872 -29.09 28.26 -48.25
C SER A 872 -27.61 28.55 -48.55
N PRO A 873 -26.66 28.37 -47.62
CA PRO A 873 -25.24 28.67 -47.82
C PRO A 873 -24.60 28.03 -49.06
N ASN A 874 -25.13 26.89 -49.52
CA ASN A 874 -24.69 26.18 -50.72
C ASN A 874 -25.37 26.63 -52.03
N SER A 875 -26.33 27.56 -51.98
CA SER A 875 -27.01 28.10 -53.15
C SER A 875 -26.10 29.06 -53.92
N PRO A 876 -26.12 29.06 -55.27
CA PRO A 876 -25.39 30.06 -56.06
C PRO A 876 -25.75 31.51 -55.73
N ALA A 877 -26.92 31.75 -55.15
CA ALA A 877 -27.38 33.07 -54.72
C ALA A 877 -26.92 33.49 -53.31
N SER A 878 -26.30 32.58 -52.54
CA SER A 878 -25.85 32.88 -51.17
C SER A 878 -24.71 33.89 -51.15
N ALA A 879 -24.60 34.64 -50.06
CA ALA A 879 -23.49 35.55 -49.83
C ALA A 879 -22.13 34.82 -49.79
N ILE A 880 -22.11 33.57 -49.28
CA ILE A 880 -20.89 32.75 -49.22
C ILE A 880 -20.41 32.37 -50.62
N VAL A 881 -21.28 31.86 -51.50
CA VAL A 881 -20.86 31.38 -52.83
C VAL A 881 -20.50 32.58 -53.74
N ARG A 882 -21.29 33.66 -53.69
CA ARG A 882 -21.00 34.88 -54.46
C ARG A 882 -19.72 35.56 -53.98
N GLY A 883 -19.60 35.78 -52.66
CA GLY A 883 -18.44 36.42 -52.06
C GLY A 883 -17.14 35.65 -52.29
N TRP A 884 -17.22 34.32 -52.41
CA TRP A 884 -16.03 33.51 -52.69
C TRP A 884 -15.44 33.80 -54.08
N SER A 885 -16.31 34.06 -55.06
CA SER A 885 -15.91 34.42 -56.42
C SER A 885 -15.54 35.90 -56.59
N GLU A 886 -16.15 36.79 -55.80
CA GLU A 886 -15.96 38.23 -55.91
C GLU A 886 -14.75 38.73 -55.13
N ASN A 887 -14.66 38.39 -53.83
CA ASN A 887 -13.55 38.77 -52.97
C ASN A 887 -13.42 37.83 -51.77
N ARG A 888 -12.56 36.82 -51.91
CA ARG A 888 -12.33 35.77 -50.90
C ARG A 888 -11.84 36.34 -49.55
N ASP A 889 -10.93 37.30 -49.57
CA ASP A 889 -10.33 37.83 -48.34
C ASP A 889 -11.34 38.66 -47.55
N GLN A 890 -12.17 39.46 -48.25
CA GLN A 890 -13.27 40.18 -47.62
C GLN A 890 -14.35 39.23 -47.09
N LEU A 891 -14.67 38.15 -47.82
CA LEU A 891 -15.62 37.14 -47.36
C LEU A 891 -15.15 36.47 -46.06
N ILE A 892 -13.87 36.10 -45.96
CA ILE A 892 -13.30 35.50 -44.73
C ILE A 892 -13.49 36.42 -43.53
N ILE A 893 -13.28 37.74 -43.72
CA ILE A 893 -13.44 38.75 -42.68
C ILE A 893 -14.91 38.95 -42.31
N ASP A 894 -15.80 39.02 -43.31
CA ASP A 894 -17.23 39.30 -43.13
C ASP A 894 -17.98 38.11 -42.50
N GLN A 895 -17.64 36.88 -42.91
CA GLN A 895 -18.23 35.64 -42.38
C GLN A 895 -17.53 35.13 -41.12
N LYS A 896 -16.40 35.74 -40.74
CA LYS A 896 -15.54 35.34 -39.61
C LYS A 896 -15.25 33.84 -39.64
N PHE A 897 -14.72 33.37 -40.77
CA PHE A 897 -14.47 31.95 -40.96
C PHE A 897 -13.56 31.35 -39.88
N ARG A 898 -13.93 30.16 -39.43
CA ARG A 898 -13.20 29.39 -38.42
C ARG A 898 -13.18 27.92 -38.80
N SER A 899 -12.08 27.26 -38.52
CA SER A 899 -11.98 25.80 -38.48
C SER A 899 -12.06 25.33 -37.03
N TYR A 900 -12.61 24.15 -36.81
CA TYR A 900 -12.62 23.49 -35.52
C TYR A 900 -11.72 22.27 -35.59
N GLN A 901 -10.69 22.22 -34.75
CA GLN A 901 -9.81 21.06 -34.65
C GLN A 901 -10.33 20.15 -33.55
N PHE A 902 -10.77 18.97 -33.95
CA PHE A 902 -11.17 17.94 -32.99
C PHE A 902 -9.91 17.23 -32.48
N PHE A 903 -9.66 17.26 -31.18
CA PHE A 903 -8.39 16.81 -30.57
C PHE A 903 -8.00 15.35 -30.88
N LEU A 904 -8.96 14.49 -31.26
CA LEU A 904 -8.72 13.10 -31.65
C LEU A 904 -8.31 12.93 -33.12
N ILE A 905 -8.53 13.96 -33.93
CA ILE A 905 -8.19 14.00 -35.36
C ILE A 905 -7.23 15.19 -35.56
N ASP A 906 -5.93 14.92 -35.45
CA ASP A 906 -4.89 15.88 -35.82
C ASP A 906 -4.36 15.55 -37.21
N SER A 907 -4.75 16.32 -38.24
CA SER A 907 -4.15 16.20 -39.58
C SER A 907 -2.99 17.16 -39.85
N GLN A 908 -2.49 17.86 -38.83
CA GLN A 908 -1.44 18.90 -38.93
C GLN A 908 -1.83 20.16 -39.74
N GLU A 909 -2.88 20.14 -40.55
CA GLU A 909 -3.38 21.29 -41.32
C GLU A 909 -4.88 21.51 -41.06
N THR A 910 -5.25 22.71 -40.60
CA THR A 910 -6.66 23.06 -40.38
C THR A 910 -7.31 23.56 -41.67
N GLY A 911 -8.65 23.58 -41.72
CA GLY A 911 -9.40 24.14 -42.84
C GLY A 911 -9.00 25.58 -43.17
N MET A 912 -8.66 26.40 -42.16
CA MET A 912 -8.18 27.77 -42.38
C MET A 912 -6.76 27.81 -43.00
N ASP A 913 -5.89 26.86 -42.64
CA ASP A 913 -4.56 26.73 -43.25
C ASP A 913 -4.67 26.28 -44.72
N ILE A 914 -5.62 25.39 -45.01
CA ILE A 914 -5.91 24.95 -46.37
C ILE A 914 -6.50 26.10 -47.19
N ILE A 915 -7.38 26.93 -46.63
CA ILE A 915 -7.90 28.14 -47.30
C ILE A 915 -6.78 29.08 -47.74
N ALA A 916 -5.76 29.26 -46.90
CA ALA A 916 -4.65 30.16 -47.17
C ALA A 916 -3.72 29.66 -48.29
N THR A 917 -3.65 28.34 -48.49
CA THR A 917 -2.68 27.68 -49.40
C THR A 917 -3.30 27.20 -50.71
N THR A 918 -4.61 26.94 -50.74
CA THR A 918 -5.29 26.38 -51.92
C THR A 918 -5.94 27.42 -52.84
N ASN A 919 -5.89 27.14 -54.15
CA ASN A 919 -6.65 27.84 -55.19
C ASN A 919 -7.78 26.97 -55.76
N THR A 920 -7.98 25.74 -55.26
CA THR A 920 -9.07 24.87 -55.71
C THR A 920 -10.41 25.32 -55.13
N MET A 921 -11.48 25.19 -55.91
CA MET A 921 -12.83 25.50 -55.44
C MET A 921 -13.23 24.50 -54.34
N PRO A 922 -13.58 24.98 -53.13
CA PRO A 922 -14.04 24.09 -52.06
C PRO A 922 -15.48 23.62 -52.32
N GLY A 923 -15.88 22.57 -51.62
CA GLY A 923 -17.26 22.09 -51.65
C GLY A 923 -18.13 22.88 -50.67
N PHE A 924 -19.00 23.76 -51.16
CA PHE A 924 -19.96 24.49 -50.32
C PHE A 924 -21.11 23.58 -49.88
N GLN A 925 -21.25 23.35 -48.57
CA GLN A 925 -22.36 22.62 -47.96
C GLN A 925 -23.20 23.57 -47.11
N SER A 926 -24.42 23.16 -46.81
CA SER A 926 -25.33 23.98 -45.99
C SER A 926 -24.87 24.14 -44.54
N ASN A 927 -24.06 23.20 -44.04
CA ASN A 927 -23.54 23.15 -42.68
C ASN A 927 -22.04 23.48 -42.56
N CYS A 928 -21.27 23.48 -43.66
CA CYS A 928 -19.84 23.81 -43.67
C CYS A 928 -19.31 24.10 -45.10
N ILE A 929 -18.12 24.68 -45.19
CA ILE A 929 -17.29 24.69 -46.39
C ILE A 929 -16.27 23.55 -46.30
N CYS A 930 -16.30 22.61 -47.24
CA CYS A 930 -15.37 21.49 -47.28
C CYS A 930 -14.17 21.82 -48.16
N MET A 931 -13.01 22.03 -47.54
CA MET A 931 -11.79 22.40 -48.26
C MET A 931 -11.20 21.27 -49.12
N ARG A 932 -11.68 20.03 -48.94
CA ARG A 932 -11.32 18.85 -49.75
C ARG A 932 -12.39 18.48 -50.79
N GLY A 933 -13.34 19.36 -51.08
CA GLY A 933 -14.34 19.15 -52.13
C GLY A 933 -15.27 17.94 -51.90
N GLY A 934 -15.46 17.52 -50.64
CA GLY A 934 -16.29 16.37 -50.27
C GLY A 934 -15.54 15.04 -50.17
N ALA A 935 -14.24 14.99 -50.45
CA ALA A 935 -13.40 13.81 -50.24
C ALA A 935 -12.94 13.72 -48.77
N CYS A 936 -13.59 12.86 -47.98
CA CYS A 936 -13.21 12.61 -46.58
C CYS A 936 -11.85 11.92 -46.51
N HIS A 937 -10.97 12.36 -45.59
CA HIS A 937 -9.65 11.77 -45.43
C HIS A 937 -9.70 10.47 -44.60
N ASP A 938 -8.74 9.57 -44.86
CA ASP A 938 -8.71 8.23 -44.27
C ASP A 938 -8.75 8.22 -42.74
N ARG A 939 -8.13 9.19 -42.07
CA ARG A 939 -8.16 9.27 -40.60
C ARG A 939 -9.58 9.52 -40.07
N LEU A 940 -10.34 10.42 -40.69
CA LEU A 940 -11.75 10.67 -40.33
C LEU A 940 -12.61 9.43 -40.61
N LEU A 941 -12.39 8.76 -41.73
CA LEU A 941 -13.13 7.54 -42.09
C LEU A 941 -12.82 6.37 -41.15
N ARG A 942 -11.56 6.19 -40.74
CA ARG A 942 -11.15 5.18 -39.75
C ARG A 942 -11.73 5.48 -38.37
N PHE A 943 -11.76 6.76 -37.97
CA PHE A 943 -12.28 7.17 -36.66
C PHE A 943 -13.81 7.10 -36.58
N THR A 944 -14.52 7.52 -37.63
CA THR A 944 -15.99 7.64 -37.59
C THR A 944 -16.74 6.48 -38.24
N GLY A 945 -16.04 5.59 -38.95
CA GLY A 945 -16.67 4.51 -39.72
C GLY A 945 -17.61 4.97 -40.84
N ARG A 946 -17.82 6.28 -41.04
CA ARG A 946 -18.77 6.83 -42.02
C ARG A 946 -18.29 8.16 -42.62
N SER A 947 -18.61 8.38 -43.88
CA SER A 947 -18.28 9.64 -44.56
C SER A 947 -19.17 10.80 -44.07
N ARG A 948 -18.70 12.03 -44.31
CA ARG A 948 -19.45 13.29 -44.10
C ARG A 948 -19.78 13.64 -42.64
N VAL A 949 -18.92 13.24 -41.71
CA VAL A 949 -18.94 13.70 -40.30
C VAL A 949 -18.21 15.04 -40.18
N CYS A 950 -18.80 16.07 -40.78
CA CYS A 950 -18.13 17.34 -41.04
C CYS A 950 -17.71 18.09 -39.76
N SER A 951 -18.49 18.01 -38.68
CA SER A 951 -18.16 18.63 -37.39
C SER A 951 -16.85 18.16 -36.77
N LEU A 952 -16.40 16.95 -37.09
CA LEU A 952 -15.15 16.38 -36.56
C LEU A 952 -14.00 16.47 -37.56
N CYS A 953 -14.26 16.99 -38.76
CA CYS A 953 -13.29 17.13 -39.82
C CYS A 953 -12.50 18.44 -39.64
N ASP A 954 -11.21 18.34 -39.45
CA ASP A 954 -10.28 19.48 -39.38
C ASP A 954 -10.26 20.36 -40.64
N ALA A 955 -10.49 19.77 -41.81
CA ALA A 955 -10.57 20.46 -43.11
C ALA A 955 -11.91 21.18 -43.36
N SER A 956 -12.82 21.19 -42.38
CA SER A 956 -14.10 21.90 -42.47
C SER A 956 -13.96 23.35 -41.98
N VAL A 957 -14.60 24.27 -42.70
CA VAL A 957 -14.62 25.70 -42.35
C VAL A 957 -16.05 26.16 -42.17
N TYR A 958 -16.29 26.94 -41.12
CA TYR A 958 -17.60 27.42 -40.72
C TYR A 958 -17.60 28.94 -40.72
N GLY A 959 -18.73 29.51 -41.13
CA GLY A 959 -19.00 30.94 -41.12
C GLY A 959 -20.38 31.21 -40.53
N VAL A 960 -20.64 32.47 -40.19
CA VAL A 960 -21.87 32.87 -39.49
C VAL A 960 -23.13 32.36 -40.21
N ASP A 961 -23.18 32.43 -41.55
CA ASP A 961 -24.36 32.00 -42.32
C ASP A 961 -24.61 30.48 -42.31
N HIS A 962 -23.67 29.66 -41.83
CA HIS A 962 -23.86 28.21 -41.65
C HIS A 962 -24.62 27.84 -40.38
N LEU A 963 -24.90 28.80 -39.48
CA LEU A 963 -25.56 28.56 -38.19
C LEU A 963 -26.85 27.75 -38.32
N TYR A 964 -27.69 28.00 -39.33
CA TYR A 964 -28.92 27.22 -39.50
C TYR A 964 -28.67 25.76 -39.86
N GLY A 965 -27.77 25.49 -40.82
CA GLY A 965 -27.41 24.13 -41.20
C GLY A 965 -26.76 23.37 -40.05
N ILE A 966 -25.91 24.04 -39.26
CA ILE A 966 -25.29 23.48 -38.05
C ILE A 966 -26.37 23.06 -37.03
N ASN A 967 -27.38 23.89 -36.80
CA ASN A 967 -28.45 23.60 -35.85
C ASN A 967 -29.36 22.43 -36.30
N VAL A 968 -29.57 22.26 -37.60
CA VAL A 968 -30.25 21.08 -38.16
C VAL A 968 -29.42 19.82 -37.90
N CYS A 969 -28.11 19.87 -38.16
CA CYS A 969 -27.20 18.75 -37.87
C CYS A 969 -27.14 18.42 -36.37
N MET A 970 -27.23 19.41 -35.48
CA MET A 970 -27.34 19.20 -34.03
C MET A 970 -28.61 18.42 -33.67
N ARG A 971 -29.77 18.81 -34.21
CA ARG A 971 -31.05 18.11 -33.98
C ARG A 971 -31.00 16.65 -34.46
N GLN A 972 -30.36 16.40 -35.60
CA GLN A 972 -30.19 15.05 -36.14
C GLN A 972 -29.26 14.19 -35.31
N ALA A 973 -28.10 14.73 -34.93
CA ALA A 973 -27.15 14.06 -34.06
C ALA A 973 -27.79 13.71 -32.71
N HIS A 974 -28.62 14.61 -32.18
CA HIS A 974 -29.41 14.38 -30.97
C HIS A 974 -30.44 13.25 -31.14
N ASN A 975 -31.33 13.34 -32.13
CA ASN A 975 -32.36 12.31 -32.37
C ASN A 975 -31.75 10.94 -32.65
N LYS A 976 -30.65 10.91 -33.39
CA LYS A 976 -29.88 9.69 -33.66
C LYS A 976 -29.30 9.10 -32.39
N SER A 977 -28.81 9.93 -31.47
CA SER A 977 -28.30 9.48 -30.18
C SER A 977 -29.41 8.82 -29.33
N LEU A 978 -30.63 9.36 -29.35
CA LEU A 978 -31.76 8.79 -28.62
C LEU A 978 -32.18 7.43 -29.18
N ALA A 979 -32.31 7.32 -30.51
CA ALA A 979 -32.65 6.07 -31.17
C ALA A 979 -31.59 4.98 -30.94
N LEU A 980 -30.30 5.36 -30.90
CA LEU A 980 -29.22 4.41 -30.61
C LEU A 980 -29.21 3.98 -29.14
N ILE A 981 -29.54 4.87 -28.20
CA ILE A 981 -29.69 4.53 -26.77
C ILE A 981 -30.82 3.52 -26.57
N GLU A 982 -31.99 3.78 -27.16
CA GLU A 982 -33.14 2.86 -27.10
C GLU A 982 -32.78 1.50 -27.69
N LYS A 983 -32.13 1.50 -28.86
CA LYS A 983 -31.68 0.26 -29.53
C LYS A 983 -30.64 -0.51 -28.71
N ILE A 984 -29.69 0.17 -28.06
CA ILE A 984 -28.71 -0.48 -27.17
C ILE A 984 -29.40 -1.06 -25.94
N SER A 985 -30.40 -0.36 -25.38
CA SER A 985 -31.23 -0.86 -24.28
C SER A 985 -31.96 -2.14 -24.69
N ASP A 986 -32.61 -2.14 -25.85
CA ASP A 986 -33.33 -3.31 -26.38
C ASP A 986 -32.39 -4.51 -26.62
N LEU A 987 -31.19 -4.26 -27.15
CA LEU A 987 -30.18 -5.31 -27.40
C LEU A 987 -29.60 -5.88 -26.09
N ASN A 988 -29.44 -5.05 -25.06
CA ASN A 988 -29.03 -5.50 -23.73
C ASN A 988 -30.12 -6.33 -23.03
N ILE A 989 -31.40 -5.97 -23.21
CA ILE A 989 -32.54 -6.76 -22.72
C ILE A 989 -32.61 -8.12 -23.44
N ALA A 990 -32.24 -8.14 -24.72
CA ALA A 990 -32.24 -9.34 -25.55
C ALA A 990 -31.01 -10.26 -25.36
N ASP A 991 -30.12 -9.95 -24.41
CA ASP A 991 -28.90 -10.73 -24.06
C ASP A 991 -28.01 -11.05 -25.28
N VAL A 992 -27.89 -10.08 -26.19
CA VAL A 992 -27.06 -10.21 -27.40
C VAL A 992 -25.58 -10.14 -27.03
N LEU A 993 -24.74 -10.89 -27.76
CA LEU A 993 -23.30 -10.90 -27.54
C LEU A 993 -22.71 -9.47 -27.62
N PRO A 994 -21.84 -9.07 -26.68
CA PRO A 994 -21.29 -7.70 -26.64
C PRO A 994 -20.60 -7.25 -27.94
N SER A 995 -20.01 -8.18 -28.71
CA SER A 995 -19.40 -7.90 -30.01
C SER A 995 -20.39 -7.33 -31.04
N ASP A 996 -21.67 -7.69 -30.91
CA ASP A 996 -22.72 -7.30 -31.84
C ASP A 996 -23.42 -5.99 -31.41
N ILE A 997 -23.20 -5.57 -30.15
CA ILE A 997 -23.67 -4.30 -29.58
C ILE A 997 -22.64 -3.18 -29.80
N GLU A 998 -21.35 -3.53 -29.83
CA GLU A 998 -20.22 -2.59 -29.98
C GLU A 998 -20.35 -1.59 -31.15
N PRO A 999 -20.81 -1.97 -32.36
CA PRO A 999 -20.99 -1.03 -33.46
C PRO A 999 -21.99 0.09 -33.14
N TYR A 1000 -23.02 -0.19 -32.34
CA TYR A 1000 -24.02 0.80 -31.94
C TYR A 1000 -23.48 1.75 -30.87
N HIS A 1001 -22.63 1.26 -29.96
CA HIS A 1001 -21.91 2.11 -29.00
C HIS A 1001 -20.93 3.06 -29.71
N HIS A 1002 -20.21 2.56 -30.72
CA HIS A 1002 -19.36 3.38 -31.57
C HIS A 1002 -20.18 4.46 -32.31
N GLU A 1003 -21.29 4.07 -32.94
CA GLU A 1003 -22.14 5.00 -33.67
C GLU A 1003 -22.77 6.07 -32.77
N LEU A 1004 -23.13 5.70 -31.53
CA LEU A 1004 -23.65 6.62 -30.52
C LEU A 1004 -22.59 7.64 -30.11
N SER A 1005 -21.35 7.19 -29.93
CA SER A 1005 -20.22 8.03 -29.56
C SER A 1005 -19.95 9.09 -30.63
N ILE A 1006 -19.95 8.68 -31.91
CA ILE A 1006 -19.80 9.61 -33.04
C ILE A 1006 -20.95 10.63 -33.06
N ALA A 1007 -22.20 10.18 -32.91
CA ALA A 1007 -23.35 11.11 -32.88
C ALA A 1007 -23.25 12.13 -31.73
N ARG A 1008 -22.74 11.74 -30.56
CA ARG A 1008 -22.53 12.63 -29.41
C ARG A 1008 -21.38 13.62 -29.65
N TYR A 1009 -20.27 13.17 -30.24
CA TYR A 1009 -19.18 14.07 -30.64
C TYR A 1009 -19.62 15.07 -31.69
N GLU A 1010 -20.42 14.66 -32.68
CA GLU A 1010 -21.00 15.59 -33.65
C GLU A 1010 -21.87 16.64 -32.96
N LEU A 1011 -22.75 16.23 -32.05
CA LEU A 1011 -23.60 17.16 -31.30
C LEU A 1011 -22.76 18.16 -30.49
N ALA A 1012 -21.73 17.69 -29.78
CA ALA A 1012 -20.87 18.53 -28.95
C ALA A 1012 -20.05 19.52 -29.80
N SER A 1013 -19.45 19.04 -30.89
CA SER A 1013 -18.67 19.89 -31.80
C SER A 1013 -19.55 20.95 -32.46
N TYR A 1014 -20.71 20.56 -33.01
CA TYR A 1014 -21.62 21.53 -33.62
C TYR A 1014 -22.14 22.56 -32.61
N LYS A 1015 -22.35 22.17 -31.34
CA LYS A 1015 -22.75 23.09 -30.26
C LYS A 1015 -21.68 24.14 -29.97
N GLU A 1016 -20.42 23.75 -29.93
CA GLU A 1016 -19.29 24.66 -29.72
C GLU A 1016 -19.12 25.61 -30.91
N ILE A 1017 -19.15 25.08 -32.14
CA ILE A 1017 -19.09 25.88 -33.36
C ILE A 1017 -20.24 26.89 -33.39
N ALA A 1018 -21.47 26.45 -33.07
CA ALA A 1018 -22.63 27.32 -33.02
C ALA A 1018 -22.50 28.39 -31.91
N SER A 1019 -21.98 28.05 -30.73
CA SER A 1019 -21.73 29.00 -29.63
C SER A 1019 -20.77 30.12 -30.07
N GLN A 1020 -19.64 29.75 -30.69
CA GLN A 1020 -18.65 30.71 -31.17
C GLN A 1020 -19.21 31.64 -32.25
N LEU A 1021 -19.95 31.09 -33.21
CA LEU A 1021 -20.56 31.87 -34.29
C LEU A 1021 -21.73 32.74 -33.79
N ASN A 1022 -22.51 32.28 -32.81
CA ASN A 1022 -23.57 33.09 -32.20
C ASN A 1022 -23.00 34.26 -31.40
N LYS A 1023 -21.88 34.08 -30.68
CA LYS A 1023 -21.19 35.17 -29.98
C LYS A 1023 -20.73 36.26 -30.95
N VAL A 1024 -20.13 35.85 -32.07
CA VAL A 1024 -19.74 36.77 -33.15
C VAL A 1024 -20.96 37.53 -33.70
N LEU A 1025 -22.07 36.83 -33.93
CA LEU A 1025 -23.30 37.44 -34.42
C LEU A 1025 -23.91 38.44 -33.41
N ASP A 1026 -23.81 38.16 -32.12
CA ASP A 1026 -24.29 39.06 -31.06
C ASP A 1026 -23.44 40.31 -30.91
N ASP A 1027 -22.12 40.18 -30.99
CA ASP A 1027 -21.18 41.31 -30.96
C ASP A 1027 -21.39 42.24 -32.18
N ASP A 1028 -21.61 41.67 -33.38
CA ASP A 1028 -21.85 42.45 -34.60
C ASP A 1028 -23.19 43.18 -34.58
N ASN A 1029 -24.25 42.52 -34.07
CA ASN A 1029 -25.58 43.12 -33.93
C ASN A 1029 -25.59 44.28 -32.93
N ALA A 1030 -24.80 44.19 -31.85
CA ALA A 1030 -24.65 45.27 -30.87
C ALA A 1030 -23.94 46.50 -31.45
N ASN A 1031 -23.01 46.29 -32.39
CA ASN A 1031 -22.21 47.35 -33.01
C ASN A 1031 -22.84 47.96 -34.27
N GLY A 1032 -23.94 47.40 -34.79
CA GLY A 1032 -24.67 47.93 -35.95
C GLY A 1032 -23.92 47.83 -37.29
N LEU A 1033 -22.97 46.91 -37.42
CA LEU A 1033 -22.15 46.77 -38.62
C LEU A 1033 -22.95 46.12 -39.77
N ILE A 1034 -23.12 46.82 -40.89
CA ILE A 1034 -23.72 46.27 -42.13
C ILE A 1034 -22.57 45.83 -43.04
N THR A 1035 -22.42 44.52 -43.27
CA THR A 1035 -21.40 43.95 -44.16
C THR A 1035 -22.01 43.45 -45.49
N PRO A 1036 -21.28 43.52 -46.62
CA PRO A 1036 -21.81 43.22 -47.95
C PRO A 1036 -22.03 41.72 -48.20
N PHE A 1037 -21.27 40.82 -47.56
CA PHE A 1037 -21.39 39.37 -47.73
C PHE A 1037 -21.97 38.68 -46.49
N ARG A 1038 -23.24 38.94 -46.15
CA ARG A 1038 -23.93 38.30 -45.01
C ARG A 1038 -25.44 38.14 -45.24
N ASP A 1039 -25.92 36.91 -45.19
CA ASP A 1039 -27.33 36.57 -45.38
C ASP A 1039 -28.14 36.65 -44.05
N LEU A 1040 -27.47 36.55 -42.89
CA LEU A 1040 -28.11 36.57 -41.55
C LEU A 1040 -28.30 37.95 -40.89
N ALA A 1041 -27.95 39.05 -41.55
CA ALA A 1041 -28.03 40.39 -40.97
C ALA A 1041 -29.51 40.84 -40.78
N GLY A 1042 -29.98 40.94 -39.52
CA GLY A 1042 -31.32 41.48 -39.17
C GLY A 1042 -32.39 40.50 -38.68
N ALA A 1043 -32.08 39.20 -38.46
CA ALA A 1043 -33.06 38.22 -37.98
C ALA A 1043 -33.35 38.34 -36.45
N LYS A 1044 -34.62 38.46 -36.04
CA LYS A 1044 -35.06 38.53 -34.62
C LYS A 1044 -35.16 37.15 -33.94
N ARG A 1045 -34.88 37.07 -32.63
CA ARG A 1045 -34.86 35.85 -31.77
C ARG A 1045 -36.13 35.69 -30.94
N HIS A 1046 -36.71 34.49 -30.87
CA HIS A 1046 -37.63 34.07 -29.80
C HIS A 1046 -37.48 32.54 -29.52
N ALA A 1047 -38.23 31.91 -28.59
CA ALA A 1047 -37.96 30.56 -28.06
C ALA A 1047 -38.99 29.47 -28.44
N ILE A 1048 -38.54 28.21 -28.67
CA ILE A 1048 -39.40 27.01 -28.89
C ILE A 1048 -39.04 25.89 -27.90
N ASP A 1049 -40.01 25.44 -27.10
CA ASP A 1049 -39.85 24.35 -26.12
C ASP A 1049 -39.81 22.95 -26.78
N MET A 1050 -38.68 22.23 -26.67
CA MET A 1050 -38.48 20.88 -27.24
C MET A 1050 -38.97 19.74 -26.35
N ASP A 1051 -39.34 20.00 -25.10
CA ASP A 1051 -39.98 19.00 -24.24
C ASP A 1051 -41.44 18.80 -24.68
N ASN A 1052 -42.05 19.85 -25.24
CA ASN A 1052 -43.36 19.80 -25.84
C ASN A 1052 -43.37 18.99 -27.16
N PRO A 1053 -44.05 17.82 -27.23
CA PRO A 1053 -44.11 17.00 -28.43
C PRO A 1053 -44.73 17.74 -29.63
N ARG A 1054 -45.61 18.73 -29.41
CA ARG A 1054 -46.23 19.51 -30.49
C ARG A 1054 -45.21 20.42 -31.19
N HIS A 1055 -44.34 21.05 -30.43
CA HIS A 1055 -43.28 21.91 -30.95
C HIS A 1055 -42.21 21.11 -31.69
N ARG A 1056 -41.89 19.89 -31.23
CA ARG A 1056 -40.98 18.96 -31.93
C ARG A 1056 -41.48 18.58 -33.32
N VAL A 1057 -42.78 18.28 -33.44
CA VAL A 1057 -43.41 17.97 -34.73
C VAL A 1057 -43.33 19.16 -35.68
N ILE A 1058 -43.59 20.37 -35.19
CA ILE A 1058 -43.51 21.60 -35.98
C ILE A 1058 -42.07 21.88 -36.45
N ALA A 1059 -41.07 21.75 -35.57
CA ALA A 1059 -39.66 21.95 -35.92
C ALA A 1059 -39.17 20.97 -37.01
N ASN A 1060 -39.55 19.69 -36.91
CA ASN A 1060 -39.17 18.67 -37.90
C ASN A 1060 -39.81 18.92 -39.28
N ILE A 1061 -41.05 19.42 -39.32
CA ILE A 1061 -41.73 19.80 -40.57
C ILE A 1061 -41.01 20.98 -41.24
N LEU A 1062 -40.63 21.99 -40.46
CA LEU A 1062 -39.92 23.18 -40.94
C LEU A 1062 -38.51 22.86 -41.45
N ASP A 1063 -37.74 22.06 -40.71
CA ASP A 1063 -36.39 21.62 -41.12
C ASP A 1063 -36.43 20.81 -42.41
N SER A 1064 -37.43 19.94 -42.55
CA SER A 1064 -37.60 19.12 -43.74
C SER A 1064 -37.98 19.94 -44.97
N ALA A 1065 -38.66 21.07 -44.78
CA ALA A 1065 -38.99 22.01 -45.86
C ALA A 1065 -37.78 22.86 -46.28
N ALA A 1066 -36.98 23.34 -45.33
CA ALA A 1066 -35.84 24.23 -45.61
C ALA A 1066 -34.55 23.49 -46.01
N TYR A 1067 -34.29 22.32 -45.43
CA TYR A 1067 -33.05 21.54 -45.62
C TYR A 1067 -33.33 20.05 -45.88
N PRO A 1068 -34.07 19.71 -46.95
CA PRO A 1068 -34.52 18.32 -47.21
C PRO A 1068 -33.35 17.33 -47.37
N HIS A 1069 -32.21 17.80 -47.88
CA HIS A 1069 -30.98 17.03 -48.05
C HIS A 1069 -30.27 16.66 -46.75
N LEU A 1070 -30.54 17.38 -45.66
CA LEU A 1070 -30.03 17.03 -44.34
C LEU A 1070 -31.00 16.06 -43.66
N VAL A 1071 -32.32 16.25 -43.78
CA VAL A 1071 -33.32 15.59 -42.90
C VAL A 1071 -33.79 14.22 -43.42
N SER A 1072 -33.86 14.00 -44.73
CA SER A 1072 -34.41 12.76 -45.30
C SER A 1072 -33.33 11.74 -45.66
N SER A 1073 -33.39 10.55 -45.07
CA SER A 1073 -32.51 9.41 -45.36
C SER A 1073 -32.66 8.88 -46.79
N ASN A 1074 -33.85 9.06 -47.39
CA ASN A 1074 -34.15 8.65 -48.76
C ASN A 1074 -33.81 9.73 -49.80
N TYR A 1075 -33.46 10.95 -49.38
CA TYR A 1075 -33.16 12.06 -50.29
C TYR A 1075 -31.96 11.77 -51.22
N PRO A 1076 -30.82 11.21 -50.76
CA PRO A 1076 -29.73 10.83 -51.64
C PRO A 1076 -30.17 9.79 -52.69
N TYR A 1077 -30.94 8.78 -52.27
CA TYR A 1077 -31.47 7.75 -53.15
C TYR A 1077 -32.48 8.31 -54.18
N MET A 1078 -33.33 9.26 -53.79
CA MET A 1078 -34.27 9.93 -54.70
C MET A 1078 -33.55 10.78 -55.75
N ILE A 1079 -32.53 11.54 -55.35
CA ILE A 1079 -31.67 12.31 -56.27
C ILE A 1079 -30.91 11.36 -57.20
N GLU A 1080 -30.41 10.23 -56.69
CA GLU A 1080 -29.69 9.23 -57.49
C GLU A 1080 -30.62 8.53 -58.49
N ARG A 1081 -31.88 8.26 -58.13
CA ARG A 1081 -32.90 7.70 -59.03
C ARG A 1081 -33.32 8.70 -60.11
N ALA A 1082 -33.45 9.97 -59.75
CA ALA A 1082 -33.75 11.07 -60.69
C ALA A 1082 -32.59 11.34 -61.64
N ALA A 1083 -31.34 11.33 -61.14
CA ALA A 1083 -30.13 11.49 -61.94
C ALA A 1083 -29.87 10.32 -62.91
N LYS A 1084 -30.35 9.12 -62.58
CA LYS A 1084 -30.23 7.90 -63.42
C LYS A 1084 -31.31 7.77 -64.49
N SER A 1085 -32.35 8.62 -64.51
CA SER A 1085 -33.45 8.56 -65.49
C SER A 1085 -33.60 9.90 -66.22
N PRO A 1086 -33.04 10.06 -67.43
CA PRO A 1086 -33.08 11.32 -68.19
C PRO A 1086 -34.49 11.84 -68.47
N ASP A 1087 -35.48 10.95 -68.64
CA ASP A 1087 -36.86 11.34 -68.93
C ASP A 1087 -37.54 12.06 -67.74
N LEU A 1088 -37.17 11.70 -66.50
CA LEU A 1088 -37.64 12.33 -65.25
C LEU A 1088 -37.05 13.73 -65.00
N LEU A 1089 -35.97 14.10 -65.71
CA LEU A 1089 -35.40 15.46 -65.70
C LEU A 1089 -36.14 16.40 -66.65
N SER A 1090 -36.89 15.87 -67.63
CA SER A 1090 -37.59 16.67 -68.66
C SER A 1090 -39.00 17.10 -68.24
N THR A 1091 -39.67 16.30 -67.40
CA THR A 1091 -40.80 16.75 -66.61
C THR A 1091 -40.23 17.41 -65.36
N VAL A 1092 -40.36 18.73 -65.21
CA VAL A 1092 -40.23 19.37 -63.89
C VAL A 1092 -41.09 18.53 -62.95
N PRO A 1093 -40.53 17.79 -61.99
CA PRO A 1093 -41.37 17.12 -61.03
C PRO A 1093 -42.08 18.28 -60.35
N ASP A 1094 -43.39 18.38 -60.52
CA ASP A 1094 -44.19 19.15 -59.57
C ASP A 1094 -43.72 18.66 -58.22
N LEU A 1095 -43.09 19.57 -57.46
CA LEU A 1095 -42.64 19.31 -56.11
C LEU A 1095 -43.79 18.54 -55.46
N PRO A 1096 -43.53 17.31 -54.94
CA PRO A 1096 -44.59 16.48 -54.38
C PRO A 1096 -45.44 17.40 -53.52
N SER A 1097 -46.76 17.42 -53.78
CA SER A 1097 -47.61 18.49 -53.28
C SER A 1097 -47.34 18.65 -51.79
N ALA A 1098 -47.37 19.87 -51.26
CA ALA A 1098 -47.03 20.07 -49.84
C ALA A 1098 -47.77 19.06 -48.93
N LYS A 1099 -48.97 18.62 -49.35
CA LYS A 1099 -49.76 17.53 -48.74
C LYS A 1099 -49.11 16.15 -48.80
N ASP A 1100 -48.50 15.73 -49.90
CA ASP A 1100 -47.87 14.40 -50.04
C ASP A 1100 -46.56 14.31 -49.25
N VAL A 1101 -45.78 15.41 -49.24
CA VAL A 1101 -44.58 15.52 -48.39
C VAL A 1101 -44.96 15.52 -46.92
N LEU A 1102 -45.97 16.31 -46.53
CA LEU A 1102 -46.53 16.30 -45.17
C LEU A 1102 -47.09 14.93 -44.79
N ALA A 1103 -47.78 14.21 -45.69
CA ALA A 1103 -48.35 12.90 -45.41
C ALA A 1103 -47.27 11.84 -45.16
N CYS A 1104 -46.21 11.82 -45.98
CA CYS A 1104 -45.05 10.95 -45.74
C CYS A 1104 -44.31 11.30 -44.45
N GLN A 1105 -44.20 12.59 -44.13
CA GLN A 1105 -43.54 13.08 -42.91
C GLN A 1105 -44.35 12.77 -41.65
N ILE A 1106 -45.67 12.99 -41.66
CA ILE A 1106 -46.60 12.60 -40.59
C ILE A 1106 -46.53 11.09 -40.38
N SER A 1107 -46.50 10.30 -41.47
CA SER A 1107 -46.34 8.83 -41.37
C SER A 1107 -44.99 8.42 -40.77
N SER A 1108 -43.91 9.17 -41.02
CA SER A 1108 -42.60 8.92 -40.43
C SER A 1108 -42.55 9.31 -38.94
N ILE A 1109 -43.18 10.42 -38.57
CA ILE A 1109 -43.28 10.91 -37.18
C ILE A 1109 -44.14 9.96 -36.35
N LEU A 1110 -45.26 9.49 -36.88
CA LEU A 1110 -46.15 8.51 -36.23
C LEU A 1110 -45.40 7.20 -35.91
N ARG A 1111 -44.49 6.75 -36.79
CA ARG A 1111 -43.67 5.56 -36.55
C ARG A 1111 -42.60 5.76 -35.48
N SER A 1112 -42.15 6.99 -35.24
CA SER A 1112 -41.03 7.29 -34.34
C SER A 1112 -41.43 7.86 -32.98
N THR A 1113 -42.71 8.21 -32.76
CA THR A 1113 -43.14 8.94 -31.55
C THR A 1113 -44.34 8.35 -30.81
N SER A 1114 -44.81 7.16 -31.18
CA SER A 1114 -45.88 6.42 -30.48
C SER A 1114 -47.24 7.13 -30.38
N PHE A 1115 -47.49 8.17 -31.19
CA PHE A 1115 -48.80 8.84 -31.26
C PHE A 1115 -49.75 8.12 -32.22
N SER A 1116 -51.05 8.14 -31.93
CA SER A 1116 -52.08 7.69 -32.88
C SER A 1116 -52.40 8.78 -33.92
N ALA A 1117 -52.89 8.37 -35.09
CA ALA A 1117 -53.29 9.31 -36.14
C ALA A 1117 -54.42 10.25 -35.68
N ASP A 1118 -55.32 9.75 -34.83
CA ASP A 1118 -56.46 10.50 -34.29
C ASP A 1118 -56.03 11.58 -33.28
N GLU A 1119 -55.03 11.29 -32.42
CA GLU A 1119 -54.46 12.28 -31.49
C GLU A 1119 -53.73 13.41 -32.22
N ILE A 1120 -53.00 13.11 -33.31
CA ILE A 1120 -52.37 14.15 -34.14
C ILE A 1120 -53.45 14.98 -34.86
N PHE A 1121 -54.52 14.35 -35.34
CA PHE A 1121 -55.63 15.07 -35.97
C PHE A 1121 -56.35 16.01 -34.99
N GLU A 1122 -56.58 15.61 -33.74
CA GLU A 1122 -57.14 16.49 -32.71
C GLU A 1122 -56.21 17.67 -32.38
N ILE A 1123 -54.90 17.43 -32.30
CA ILE A 1123 -53.89 18.46 -31.99
C ILE A 1123 -53.78 19.50 -33.12
N VAL A 1124 -53.84 19.05 -34.37
CA VAL A 1124 -53.81 19.93 -35.55
C VAL A 1124 -55.15 20.66 -35.72
N ALA A 1125 -56.29 19.99 -35.47
CA ALA A 1125 -57.61 20.60 -35.56
C ALA A 1125 -57.83 21.69 -34.49
N THR A 1126 -57.34 21.49 -33.26
CA THR A 1126 -57.40 22.49 -32.19
C THR A 1126 -56.49 23.70 -32.47
N SER A 1127 -55.37 23.50 -33.15
CA SER A 1127 -54.44 24.56 -33.54
C SER A 1127 -54.95 25.42 -34.71
N ASN A 1128 -55.79 24.86 -35.59
CA ASN A 1128 -56.47 25.63 -36.65
C ASN A 1128 -57.54 26.61 -36.11
N ASN A 1129 -58.13 26.34 -34.94
CA ASN A 1129 -59.04 27.31 -34.30
C ASN A 1129 -58.28 28.49 -33.70
N VAL A 1130 -57.08 28.25 -33.18
CA VAL A 1130 -56.17 29.31 -32.69
C VAL A 1130 -55.74 30.21 -33.86
N LEU A 1131 -55.39 29.64 -35.03
CA LEU A 1131 -54.98 30.41 -36.20
C LEU A 1131 -56.09 31.29 -36.82
N LYS A 1132 -57.38 30.94 -36.66
CA LYS A 1132 -58.48 31.80 -37.12
C LYS A 1132 -58.66 33.05 -36.26
N ASP A 1133 -58.43 32.95 -34.96
CA ASP A 1133 -58.51 34.09 -34.04
C ASP A 1133 -57.30 35.04 -34.19
N PHE A 1134 -56.18 34.57 -34.74
CA PHE A 1134 -54.97 35.37 -35.03
C PHE A 1134 -54.95 36.04 -36.42
N SER A 1135 -56.01 35.89 -37.23
CA SER A 1135 -56.13 36.56 -38.55
C SER A 1135 -56.96 37.85 -38.53
N LYS A 1136 -57.20 38.43 -37.34
CA LYS A 1136 -57.72 39.79 -37.17
C LYS A 1136 -56.70 40.73 -36.56
#